data_AF-A0A0S9QIS4-F1
#
_entry.id   AF-A0A0S9QIS4-F1
#
_cell.length_a   1.000
_cell.length_b   1.000
_cell.length_c   1.000
_cell.angle_alpha   90.00
_cell.angle_beta   90.00
_cell.angle_gamma   90.00
#
_symmetry.space_group_name_H-M   'P 1'
#
loop_
_entity.id
_entity.type
_entity.pdbx_description
1 polymer ?
#
loop_
_entity_poly.entity_id
_entity_poly.type
_entity_poly.pdbx_seq_one_letter_code
_entity_poly.pdbx_strand_id
1 'polypeptide(L)'
;MATSGLNPRASYSRAKPLSHLSLLGAGVSFVTIETRQPEAIVIVRKRPPRKDHRPMLDGFRAVALRMAAAAAAAVVVGLLAAPASAAAAPDPSPSSGVSLSPASGGAYFGTTIDWSVDTAALEAERLGRTPAILEHVTRYPLSAAERSYLDQFVAQAAGVGALPTVTIAPDGELAEFDKTDANEIVEAVARARVDTDVPLYVRFAPGMNAPWVSWGQQPSAYVAAFRVLADAVHSGLPGAAMVWSPTSGVGYPFGADPAATAELDTDRDGRVTSADDPYGPYYPGDRYADWVGLQAYHDPSEGGAAVNAAPPPGALAGHLQGDGNLAFVDRFASRDRPLMLETGAFFAAGAGGRGELEIKQQWWRQVIAAVDDFPALDAVVWRDAASTRGDVGRASIDWSISASPELVEAFLADAEAGGLVFGPVYSPSGRAPASLATGTTIGGLAGWLIAAAIFAATVALLMWGFTRGSRSGLAYDGPSRRDLRIDLLRGIAIVFVLVNHLGMVSLFQNVSQEAIGIVSGAELFVLLSGVVLGMVYRPKIERDGMGETTSLIERRAGKIYVAALGVVLVVGLLSLLPFLNATPATTFIDEGTGAAGAEATGRVYDLYSGFDRLFEYPVDPSVFVDILLLRMGPWQVNVLGFYVVMLVVSPLILWALSRRWWIVVLVTSWAVYSIQSFLHLRLLPSQFEDSFPLLTWQALFVTGMVAGYHRTAIVDWFTTRWGRAALAICVLATVGLMVFSWNNPYLSSTLDVRLGVVAPNTFSGVYGAWFERTYLDPGRVLNALLVTVTIYALFSVLWKPINRAVGWFFIPLGQTTLYVFIMQLVFVLIVANIPLLHEGDLLVNTIAYIVILGLMWVMVKKRFLFRIIPR
;
A
#
# COMPACT_ATOMS: atom_id res chain seq x y z
N MET A 1 33.07 21.11 67.11
CA MET A 1 33.34 19.74 66.63
C MET A 1 32.13 18.89 66.99
N ALA A 2 31.15 18.83 66.08
CA ALA A 2 29.95 17.98 66.10
C ALA A 2 28.92 18.56 65.08
N THR A 3 28.37 17.65 64.27
CA THR A 3 26.94 17.53 63.88
C THR A 3 26.19 18.63 63.09
N SER A 4 25.68 18.19 61.92
CA SER A 4 24.27 18.22 61.44
C SER A 4 23.48 19.53 61.20
N GLY A 5 22.67 19.48 60.13
CA GLY A 5 21.46 20.28 59.89
C GLY A 5 21.54 21.16 58.63
N LEU A 6 20.50 21.48 57.85
CA LEU A 6 19.09 21.08 57.69
C LEU A 6 18.50 22.09 56.67
N ASN A 7 17.93 21.64 55.54
CA ASN A 7 16.68 22.15 54.89
C ASN A 7 16.54 23.66 54.44
N PRO A 8 15.43 24.14 53.83
CA PRO A 8 14.87 23.83 52.48
C PRO A 8 14.24 25.03 51.69
N ARG A 9 13.73 24.74 50.46
CA ARG A 9 12.50 25.23 49.74
C ARG A 9 12.02 26.72 49.70
N ALA A 10 11.64 27.11 48.46
CA ALA A 10 10.39 27.76 47.99
C ALA A 10 10.18 29.31 47.92
N SER A 11 9.98 29.77 46.66
CA SER A 11 9.02 30.72 46.03
C SER A 11 8.38 31.95 46.73
N TYR A 12 8.22 33.00 45.90
CA TYR A 12 7.07 33.92 45.65
C TYR A 12 7.27 35.44 45.84
N SER A 13 6.69 36.18 44.86
CA SER A 13 6.01 37.50 44.94
C SER A 13 6.89 38.78 45.01
N ARG A 14 6.86 39.75 44.07
CA ARG A 14 5.84 40.66 43.46
C ARG A 14 5.93 42.10 44.03
N ALA A 15 5.83 43.06 43.12
CA ALA A 15 5.42 44.47 43.25
C ALA A 15 6.44 45.56 43.65
N LYS A 16 6.59 46.55 42.76
CA LYS A 16 6.92 47.95 43.07
C LYS A 16 5.88 48.87 42.39
N PRO A 17 5.44 49.98 43.00
CA PRO A 17 4.31 50.77 42.53
C PRO A 17 4.69 52.00 41.69
N LEU A 18 3.70 52.42 40.88
CA LEU A 18 3.45 53.77 40.30
C LEU A 18 3.13 54.77 41.46
N SER A 19 3.09 56.10 41.40
CA SER A 19 3.09 57.21 40.42
C SER A 19 3.19 58.51 41.30
N HIS A 20 3.60 59.71 40.86
CA HIS A 20 2.79 60.75 40.19
C HIS A 20 3.47 62.14 40.32
N LEU A 21 3.11 63.05 39.39
CA LEU A 21 3.06 64.54 39.48
C LEU A 21 4.39 65.33 39.48
N SER A 22 4.57 66.51 38.88
CA SER A 22 3.90 67.33 37.84
C SER A 22 4.63 68.69 37.73
N LEU A 23 4.67 69.24 36.50
CA LEU A 23 4.55 70.68 36.12
C LEU A 23 5.66 71.73 36.39
N LEU A 24 6.06 72.35 35.26
CA LEU A 24 6.21 73.80 34.95
C LEU A 24 7.33 74.67 35.56
N GLY A 25 8.04 75.37 34.66
CA GLY A 25 8.16 76.83 34.77
C GLY A 25 9.50 77.50 34.39
N ALA A 26 9.46 78.31 33.31
CA ALA A 26 10.28 79.50 32.97
C ALA A 26 11.81 79.32 32.75
N GLY A 27 12.50 79.96 31.80
CA GLY A 27 12.22 81.13 30.95
C GLY A 27 13.42 82.09 31.05
N VAL A 28 13.97 82.55 29.91
CA VAL A 28 14.52 83.90 29.62
C VAL A 28 15.45 83.86 28.39
N SER A 29 15.18 84.79 27.47
CA SER A 29 15.78 85.01 26.14
C SER A 29 16.83 86.11 26.15
N PHE A 30 17.73 86.14 25.15
CA PHE A 30 18.42 87.36 24.70
C PHE A 30 18.50 87.44 23.15
N VAL A 31 17.79 88.45 22.61
CA VAL A 31 18.16 89.47 21.60
C VAL A 31 18.76 89.09 20.23
N THR A 32 17.86 89.15 19.23
CA THR A 32 17.85 89.96 17.98
C THR A 32 19.08 90.08 17.06
N ILE A 33 18.96 89.57 15.82
CA ILE A 33 19.27 90.31 14.56
C ILE A 33 18.24 89.88 13.49
N GLU A 34 17.58 90.87 12.88
CA GLU A 34 16.52 90.73 11.87
C GLU A 34 17.12 90.96 10.46
N THR A 35 16.84 90.12 9.48
CA THR A 35 16.85 90.47 8.04
C THR A 35 16.10 89.43 7.21
N ARG A 36 15.38 89.95 6.21
CA ARG A 36 14.33 89.33 5.37
C ARG A 36 14.73 88.04 4.66
N GLN A 37 13.77 87.09 4.62
CA GLN A 37 13.81 85.90 3.78
C GLN A 37 13.47 86.21 2.31
N PRO A 38 14.10 85.55 1.33
CA PRO A 38 13.59 85.47 -0.04
C PRO A 38 12.65 84.27 -0.21
N GLU A 39 11.67 84.49 -1.06
CA GLU A 39 10.52 83.67 -1.41
C GLU A 39 10.88 82.23 -1.83
N ALA A 40 10.21 81.25 -1.22
CA ALA A 40 10.23 79.87 -1.66
C ALA A 40 9.25 79.68 -2.83
N ILE A 41 9.79 79.50 -4.03
CA ILE A 41 9.04 79.00 -5.20
C ILE A 41 8.65 77.55 -4.92
N VAL A 42 7.39 77.34 -4.54
CA VAL A 42 6.74 76.02 -4.53
C VAL A 42 6.40 75.66 -5.97
N ILE A 43 7.19 74.77 -6.58
CA ILE A 43 6.81 74.14 -7.85
C ILE A 43 5.65 73.18 -7.55
N VAL A 44 4.42 73.63 -7.80
CA VAL A 44 3.22 72.80 -7.87
C VAL A 44 3.32 71.90 -9.10
N ARG A 45 3.86 70.69 -8.96
CA ARG A 45 3.57 69.62 -9.93
C ARG A 45 2.16 69.10 -9.64
N LYS A 46 1.21 69.50 -10.50
CA LYS A 46 -0.12 68.88 -10.63
C LYS A 46 0.03 67.36 -10.65
N ARG A 47 -0.47 66.67 -9.62
CA ARG A 47 -0.77 65.23 -9.71
C ARG A 47 -1.86 65.06 -10.78
N PRO A 48 -1.75 64.09 -11.70
CA PRO A 48 -2.87 63.74 -12.56
C PRO A 48 -4.02 63.20 -11.69
N PRO A 49 -5.28 63.34 -12.12
CA PRO A 49 -6.41 62.90 -11.34
C PRO A 49 -6.34 61.38 -11.15
N ARG A 50 -6.48 60.95 -9.90
CA ARG A 50 -6.63 59.55 -9.53
C ARG A 50 -7.98 59.09 -10.09
N LYS A 51 -7.99 58.46 -11.26
CA LYS A 51 -9.16 57.71 -11.73
C LYS A 51 -9.35 56.55 -10.75
N ASP A 52 -10.41 56.62 -9.95
CA ASP A 52 -10.87 55.49 -9.14
C ASP A 52 -11.29 54.35 -10.08
N HIS A 53 -10.36 53.44 -10.35
CA HIS A 53 -10.66 52.11 -10.87
C HIS A 53 -10.90 51.17 -9.69
N ARG A 54 -11.96 51.45 -8.92
CA ARG A 54 -12.40 50.61 -7.81
C ARG A 54 -13.60 49.67 -8.08
N PRO A 55 -14.39 49.73 -9.17
CA PRO A 55 -15.50 48.77 -9.30
C PRO A 55 -15.07 47.41 -9.89
N MET A 56 -13.95 47.33 -10.63
CA MET A 56 -13.53 46.08 -11.30
C MET A 56 -12.77 45.12 -10.36
N LEU A 57 -12.01 45.65 -9.39
CA LEU A 57 -11.17 44.87 -8.47
C LEU A 57 -11.96 44.18 -7.35
N ASP A 58 -13.11 44.73 -6.94
CA ASP A 58 -14.00 44.11 -5.95
C ASP A 58 -14.88 43.03 -6.59
N GLY A 59 -15.20 43.16 -7.89
CA GLY A 59 -15.81 42.09 -8.68
C GLY A 59 -14.93 40.85 -8.81
N PHE A 60 -13.63 41.01 -9.08
CA PHE A 60 -12.68 39.88 -9.15
C PHE A 60 -12.42 39.20 -7.80
N ARG A 61 -12.45 39.95 -6.69
CA ARG A 61 -12.36 39.39 -5.33
C ARG A 61 -13.60 38.56 -4.98
N ALA A 62 -14.78 39.05 -5.33
CA ALA A 62 -16.02 38.30 -5.13
C ALA A 62 -16.06 37.04 -5.99
N VAL A 63 -15.61 37.10 -7.25
CA VAL A 63 -15.58 35.93 -8.15
C VAL A 63 -14.57 34.88 -7.68
N ALA A 64 -13.34 35.26 -7.32
CA ALA A 64 -12.34 34.29 -6.87
C ALA A 64 -12.71 33.62 -5.53
N LEU A 65 -13.29 34.38 -4.58
CA LEU A 65 -13.77 33.82 -3.31
C LEU A 65 -15.00 32.93 -3.52
N ARG A 66 -15.90 33.30 -4.46
CA ARG A 66 -17.05 32.49 -4.86
C ARG A 66 -16.64 31.23 -5.62
N MET A 67 -15.59 31.26 -6.43
CA MET A 67 -15.07 30.08 -7.13
C MET A 67 -14.34 29.12 -6.20
N ALA A 68 -13.57 29.62 -5.22
CA ALA A 68 -12.95 28.78 -4.19
C ALA A 68 -14.00 28.19 -3.23
N ALA A 69 -15.02 28.97 -2.87
CA ALA A 69 -16.16 28.48 -2.09
C ALA A 69 -17.05 27.52 -2.89
N ALA A 70 -17.20 27.74 -4.21
CA ALA A 70 -17.94 26.82 -5.09
C ALA A 70 -17.17 25.52 -5.34
N ALA A 71 -15.84 25.55 -5.41
CA ALA A 71 -15.02 24.34 -5.47
C ALA A 71 -15.13 23.55 -4.15
N ALA A 72 -15.04 24.23 -3.00
CA ALA A 72 -15.25 23.60 -1.69
C ALA A 72 -16.69 23.08 -1.52
N ALA A 73 -17.69 23.81 -2.02
CA ALA A 73 -19.10 23.40 -1.98
C ALA A 73 -19.40 22.27 -2.98
N ALA A 74 -18.72 22.19 -4.13
CA ALA A 74 -18.86 21.08 -5.07
C ALA A 74 -18.30 19.78 -4.48
N VAL A 75 -17.22 19.85 -3.69
CA VAL A 75 -16.74 18.72 -2.89
C VAL A 75 -17.77 18.31 -1.83
N VAL A 76 -18.38 19.27 -1.12
CA VAL A 76 -19.39 18.99 -0.08
C VAL A 76 -20.75 18.53 -0.66
N VAL A 77 -21.16 19.02 -1.83
CA VAL A 77 -22.41 18.62 -2.50
C VAL A 77 -22.24 17.27 -3.21
N GLY A 78 -21.04 16.96 -3.72
CA GLY A 78 -20.71 15.60 -4.17
C GLY A 78 -20.76 14.57 -3.04
N LEU A 79 -20.43 14.97 -1.82
CA LEU A 79 -20.56 14.19 -0.57
C LEU A 79 -22.02 14.01 -0.09
N LEU A 80 -22.97 14.80 -0.61
CA LEU A 80 -24.38 14.79 -0.17
C LEU A 80 -25.36 14.27 -1.24
N ALA A 81 -24.87 13.92 -2.43
CA ALA A 81 -25.68 13.46 -3.55
C ALA A 81 -25.38 11.99 -3.90
N ALA A 82 -25.56 11.10 -2.93
CA ALA A 82 -25.78 9.68 -3.23
C ALA A 82 -27.31 9.46 -3.35
N PRO A 83 -27.83 8.93 -4.47
CA PRO A 83 -29.22 8.56 -4.54
C PRO A 83 -29.46 7.32 -3.68
N ALA A 84 -30.13 7.49 -2.54
CA ALA A 84 -30.74 6.38 -1.82
C ALA A 84 -31.98 5.91 -2.60
N SER A 85 -31.80 5.02 -3.59
CA SER A 85 -32.89 4.17 -4.07
C SER A 85 -32.83 2.85 -3.31
N ALA A 86 -33.50 2.81 -2.15
CA ALA A 86 -33.91 1.56 -1.54
C ALA A 86 -35.20 1.10 -2.24
N ALA A 87 -35.06 0.30 -3.29
CA ALA A 87 -36.18 -0.48 -3.78
C ALA A 87 -36.46 -1.59 -2.75
N ALA A 88 -37.71 -1.68 -2.30
CA ALA A 88 -38.14 -2.73 -1.37
C ALA A 88 -38.01 -4.10 -2.05
N ALA A 89 -37.18 -4.98 -1.49
CA ALA A 89 -37.06 -6.37 -1.93
C ALA A 89 -38.29 -7.18 -1.48
N PRO A 90 -38.81 -8.09 -2.31
CA PRO A 90 -39.84 -9.04 -1.89
C PRO A 90 -39.28 -10.12 -0.97
N ASP A 91 -40.15 -10.70 -0.13
CA ASP A 91 -39.80 -11.73 0.87
C ASP A 91 -39.06 -12.94 0.26
N PRO A 92 -38.06 -13.51 0.98
CA PRO A 92 -37.34 -14.69 0.52
C PRO A 92 -38.26 -15.91 0.50
N SER A 93 -38.43 -16.50 -0.68
CA SER A 93 -38.96 -17.86 -0.82
C SER A 93 -37.83 -18.87 -0.58
N PRO A 94 -38.10 -20.03 0.04
CA PRO A 94 -37.08 -21.03 0.33
C PRO A 94 -36.39 -21.56 -0.94
N SER A 95 -35.07 -21.75 -0.86
CA SER A 95 -34.12 -22.20 -1.90
C SER A 95 -34.24 -23.69 -2.27
N SER A 96 -35.44 -24.25 -2.29
CA SER A 96 -35.63 -25.63 -2.74
C SER A 96 -35.49 -25.70 -4.28
N GLY A 97 -34.30 -26.07 -4.76
CA GLY A 97 -34.04 -26.32 -6.19
C GLY A 97 -32.68 -25.91 -6.76
N VAL A 98 -31.77 -25.33 -5.96
CA VAL A 98 -30.43 -24.91 -6.44
C VAL A 98 -29.50 -26.12 -6.53
N SER A 99 -28.85 -26.29 -7.68
CA SER A 99 -27.95 -27.42 -7.99
C SER A 99 -26.53 -26.92 -8.24
N LEU A 100 -25.53 -27.75 -7.90
CA LEU A 100 -24.13 -27.50 -8.25
C LEU A 100 -23.87 -27.69 -9.75
N SER A 101 -24.66 -28.53 -10.44
CA SER A 101 -24.62 -28.65 -11.90
C SER A 101 -25.76 -27.88 -12.58
N PRO A 102 -25.54 -27.29 -13.78
CA PRO A 102 -26.56 -26.56 -14.51
C PRO A 102 -27.68 -27.49 -15.02
N ALA A 103 -28.92 -27.22 -14.60
CA ALA A 103 -30.09 -28.03 -14.97
C ALA A 103 -30.43 -27.99 -16.47
N SER A 104 -30.00 -26.95 -17.19
CA SER A 104 -30.20 -26.77 -18.63
C SER A 104 -29.24 -27.56 -19.51
N GLY A 105 -28.23 -28.22 -18.92
CA GLY A 105 -27.02 -28.62 -19.62
C GLY A 105 -26.06 -27.44 -19.84
N GLY A 106 -24.83 -27.74 -20.25
CA GLY A 106 -23.72 -26.79 -20.36
C GLY A 106 -22.83 -26.76 -19.12
N ALA A 107 -22.04 -25.71 -18.96
CA ALA A 107 -21.14 -25.52 -17.82
C ALA A 107 -21.37 -24.16 -17.15
N TYR A 108 -21.43 -24.12 -15.82
CA TYR A 108 -21.43 -22.86 -15.09
C TYR A 108 -20.13 -22.10 -15.33
N PHE A 109 -20.25 -20.85 -15.76
CA PHE A 109 -19.11 -19.95 -15.85
C PHE A 109 -18.93 -19.21 -14.53
N GLY A 110 -17.76 -19.34 -13.93
CA GLY A 110 -17.37 -18.65 -12.71
C GLY A 110 -16.05 -17.93 -12.85
N THR A 111 -15.74 -17.11 -11.85
CA THR A 111 -14.46 -16.40 -11.77
C THR A 111 -13.81 -16.51 -10.41
N THR A 112 -12.49 -16.43 -10.41
CA THR A 112 -11.66 -16.19 -9.23
C THR A 112 -10.98 -14.84 -9.41
N ILE A 113 -11.21 -13.93 -8.45
CA ILE A 113 -10.82 -12.51 -8.53
C ILE A 113 -9.80 -12.16 -7.44
N ASP A 114 -9.15 -11.02 -7.58
CA ASP A 114 -8.32 -10.46 -6.51
C ASP A 114 -9.19 -9.75 -5.46
N TRP A 115 -9.63 -10.52 -4.46
CA TRP A 115 -10.47 -10.04 -3.35
C TRP A 115 -9.85 -8.89 -2.54
N SER A 116 -8.55 -8.61 -2.67
CA SER A 116 -7.91 -7.49 -1.96
C SER A 116 -8.24 -6.13 -2.55
N VAL A 117 -8.64 -6.10 -3.83
CA VAL A 117 -8.92 -4.88 -4.60
C VAL A 117 -10.27 -4.92 -5.31
N ASP A 118 -11.02 -6.02 -5.17
CA ASP A 118 -12.21 -6.29 -5.97
C ASP A 118 -13.37 -6.89 -5.17
N THR A 119 -14.55 -6.94 -5.78
CA THR A 119 -15.78 -7.47 -5.17
C THR A 119 -16.64 -8.22 -6.18
N ALA A 120 -17.49 -9.12 -5.69
CA ALA A 120 -18.44 -9.86 -6.52
C ALA A 120 -19.35 -8.96 -7.38
N ALA A 121 -19.77 -7.82 -6.83
CA ALA A 121 -20.65 -6.87 -7.51
C ALA A 121 -19.92 -6.10 -8.62
N LEU A 122 -18.68 -5.65 -8.36
CA LEU A 122 -17.87 -4.95 -9.36
C LEU A 122 -17.49 -5.87 -10.51
N GLU A 123 -17.17 -7.12 -10.20
CA GLU A 123 -16.93 -8.15 -11.21
C GLU A 123 -18.15 -8.35 -12.12
N ALA A 124 -19.34 -8.54 -11.55
CA ALA A 124 -20.57 -8.69 -12.32
C ALA A 124 -20.89 -7.44 -13.17
N GLU A 125 -20.58 -6.25 -12.66
CA GLU A 125 -20.72 -4.99 -13.40
C GLU A 125 -19.76 -4.93 -14.59
N ARG A 126 -18.47 -5.27 -14.39
CA ARG A 126 -17.46 -5.24 -15.46
C ARG A 126 -17.75 -6.29 -16.54
N LEU A 127 -18.12 -7.50 -16.14
CA LEU A 127 -18.49 -8.57 -17.08
C LEU A 127 -19.83 -8.33 -17.77
N GLY A 128 -20.70 -7.46 -17.22
CA GLY A 128 -22.06 -7.27 -17.72
C GLY A 128 -22.97 -8.51 -17.56
N ARG A 129 -22.50 -9.51 -16.81
CA ARG A 129 -23.18 -10.76 -16.44
C ARG A 129 -22.69 -11.16 -15.05
N THR A 130 -23.54 -11.79 -14.25
CA THR A 130 -23.13 -12.35 -12.97
C THR A 130 -22.39 -13.69 -13.19
N PRO A 131 -21.19 -13.90 -12.63
CA PRO A 131 -20.59 -15.23 -12.59
C PRO A 131 -21.49 -16.22 -11.84
N ALA A 132 -21.71 -17.40 -12.39
CA ALA A 132 -22.49 -18.45 -11.73
C ALA A 132 -21.75 -19.03 -10.51
N ILE A 133 -20.41 -19.04 -10.54
CA ILE A 133 -19.55 -19.48 -9.45
C ILE A 133 -18.57 -18.36 -9.12
N LEU A 134 -18.31 -18.14 -7.83
CA LEU A 134 -17.21 -17.30 -7.37
C LEU A 134 -16.31 -18.12 -6.46
N GLU A 135 -15.01 -17.95 -6.58
CA GLU A 135 -14.02 -18.63 -5.74
C GLU A 135 -13.33 -17.67 -4.79
N HIS A 136 -13.10 -18.13 -3.55
CA HIS A 136 -12.16 -17.52 -2.63
C HIS A 136 -11.19 -18.56 -2.06
N VAL A 137 -9.91 -18.20 -2.00
CA VAL A 137 -8.85 -19.03 -1.40
C VAL A 137 -8.64 -18.60 0.04
N THR A 138 -8.93 -19.50 0.97
CA THR A 138 -8.76 -19.34 2.42
C THR A 138 -7.53 -20.10 2.88
N ARG A 139 -6.63 -19.43 3.60
CA ARG A 139 -5.43 -20.08 4.15
C ARG A 139 -5.76 -20.80 5.45
N TYR A 140 -5.14 -21.96 5.65
CA TYR A 140 -5.27 -22.77 6.86
C TYR A 140 -3.89 -22.95 7.52
N PRO A 141 -3.69 -22.77 8.84
CA PRO A 141 -4.71 -22.59 9.89
C PRO A 141 -5.50 -21.28 9.82
N LEU A 142 -6.76 -21.31 10.26
CA LEU A 142 -7.68 -20.17 10.15
C LEU A 142 -7.39 -19.07 11.18
N SER A 143 -6.79 -17.98 10.72
CA SER A 143 -6.69 -16.75 11.53
C SER A 143 -8.06 -16.10 11.74
N ALA A 144 -8.16 -15.15 12.68
CA ALA A 144 -9.37 -14.35 12.86
C ALA A 144 -9.73 -13.53 11.60
N ALA A 145 -8.72 -13.09 10.85
CA ALA A 145 -8.92 -12.37 9.59
C ALA A 145 -9.46 -13.30 8.49
N GLU A 146 -8.89 -14.49 8.33
CA GLU A 146 -9.36 -15.52 7.37
C GLU A 146 -10.82 -15.89 7.63
N ARG A 147 -11.22 -16.04 8.90
CA ARG A 147 -12.62 -16.29 9.27
C ARG A 147 -13.54 -15.15 8.84
N SER A 148 -13.11 -13.89 9.01
CA SER A 148 -13.89 -12.73 8.58
C SER A 148 -13.96 -12.61 7.05
N TYR A 149 -12.87 -12.90 6.35
CA TYR A 149 -12.85 -12.89 4.88
C TYR A 149 -13.76 -13.97 4.30
N LEU A 150 -13.77 -15.17 4.89
CA LEU A 150 -14.69 -16.23 4.52
C LEU A 150 -16.16 -15.81 4.71
N ASP A 151 -16.51 -15.21 5.85
CA ASP A 151 -17.87 -14.70 6.11
C ASP A 151 -18.26 -13.61 5.07
N GLN A 152 -17.34 -12.68 4.76
CA GLN A 152 -17.57 -11.63 3.77
C GLN A 152 -17.70 -12.18 2.35
N PHE A 153 -16.88 -13.17 1.98
CA PHE A 153 -16.92 -13.81 0.68
C PHE A 153 -18.26 -14.51 0.44
N VAL A 154 -18.71 -15.35 1.38
CA VAL A 154 -19.98 -16.07 1.24
C VAL A 154 -21.15 -15.09 1.14
N ALA A 155 -21.13 -14.02 1.93
CA ALA A 155 -22.15 -12.98 1.84
C ALA A 155 -22.11 -12.22 0.50
N GLN A 156 -20.94 -11.96 -0.07
CA GLN A 156 -20.81 -11.34 -1.39
C GLN A 156 -21.30 -12.24 -2.52
N ALA A 157 -20.95 -13.53 -2.50
CA ALA A 157 -21.45 -14.51 -3.46
C ALA A 157 -22.98 -14.60 -3.42
N ALA A 158 -23.57 -14.63 -2.21
CA ALA A 158 -25.01 -14.60 -2.03
C ALA A 158 -25.68 -13.29 -2.47
N GLY A 159 -25.00 -12.16 -2.28
CA GLY A 159 -25.47 -10.85 -2.70
C GLY A 159 -25.61 -10.69 -4.21
N VAL A 160 -24.90 -11.49 -5.01
CA VAL A 160 -25.04 -11.53 -6.48
C VAL A 160 -25.75 -12.79 -6.98
N GLY A 161 -26.04 -13.77 -6.12
CA GLY A 161 -26.68 -15.04 -6.50
C GLY A 161 -25.72 -16.05 -7.14
N ALA A 162 -24.43 -16.03 -6.77
CA ALA A 162 -23.41 -16.96 -7.25
C ALA A 162 -23.19 -18.12 -6.26
N LEU A 163 -22.82 -19.30 -6.77
CA LEU A 163 -22.41 -20.45 -5.96
C LEU A 163 -20.99 -20.21 -5.41
N PRO A 164 -20.75 -20.35 -4.09
CA PRO A 164 -19.42 -20.16 -3.53
C PRO A 164 -18.55 -21.41 -3.70
N THR A 165 -17.31 -21.20 -4.14
CA THR A 165 -16.21 -22.17 -4.05
C THR A 165 -15.23 -21.70 -2.99
N VAL A 166 -15.13 -22.45 -1.89
CA VAL A 166 -14.17 -22.21 -0.82
C VAL A 166 -12.97 -23.11 -1.04
N THR A 167 -11.86 -22.52 -1.46
CA THR A 167 -10.60 -23.24 -1.65
C THR A 167 -9.76 -23.14 -0.38
N ILE A 168 -9.39 -24.28 0.19
CA ILE A 168 -8.56 -24.36 1.40
C ILE A 168 -7.11 -24.59 0.99
N ALA A 169 -6.26 -23.62 1.29
CA ALA A 169 -4.81 -23.65 1.06
C ALA A 169 -4.08 -23.91 2.39
N PRO A 170 -3.58 -25.13 2.65
CA PRO A 170 -2.91 -25.44 3.90
C PRO A 170 -1.46 -24.91 3.96
N ASP A 171 -1.13 -24.25 5.07
CA ASP A 171 0.20 -23.84 5.48
C ASP A 171 0.67 -24.80 6.59
N GLY A 172 1.67 -25.64 6.31
CA GLY A 172 2.22 -26.60 7.29
C GLY A 172 2.40 -28.01 6.72
N GLU A 173 2.76 -28.96 7.58
CA GLU A 173 2.94 -30.36 7.19
C GLU A 173 1.58 -31.07 7.08
N LEU A 174 1.21 -31.54 5.88
CA LEU A 174 -0.04 -32.27 5.65
C LEU A 174 -0.18 -33.53 6.52
N ALA A 175 0.95 -34.12 6.95
CA ALA A 175 0.96 -35.30 7.80
C ALA A 175 0.39 -35.04 9.21
N GLU A 176 0.38 -33.78 9.65
CA GLU A 176 -0.18 -33.37 10.94
C GLU A 176 -1.66 -33.00 10.85
N PHE A 177 -2.22 -32.87 9.64
CA PHE A 177 -3.62 -32.49 9.43
C PHE A 177 -4.57 -33.57 9.93
N ASP A 178 -5.36 -33.24 10.96
CA ASP A 178 -6.21 -34.17 11.66
C ASP A 178 -7.70 -33.76 11.67
N LYS A 179 -8.51 -34.51 12.44
CA LYS A 179 -9.95 -34.28 12.53
C LYS A 179 -10.30 -32.95 13.22
N THR A 180 -9.47 -32.48 14.13
CA THR A 180 -9.63 -31.18 14.79
C THR A 180 -9.54 -30.07 13.76
N ASP A 181 -8.52 -30.14 12.90
CA ASP A 181 -8.32 -29.18 11.81
C ASP A 181 -9.51 -29.18 10.84
N ALA A 182 -9.95 -30.36 10.42
CA ALA A 182 -11.08 -30.52 9.53
C ALA A 182 -12.40 -29.97 10.12
N ASN A 183 -12.65 -30.22 11.42
CA ASN A 183 -13.82 -29.68 12.10
C ASN A 183 -13.76 -28.15 12.21
N GLU A 184 -12.59 -27.56 12.45
CA GLU A 184 -12.42 -26.11 12.51
C GLU A 184 -12.80 -25.44 11.18
N ILE A 185 -12.35 -26.03 10.06
CA ILE A 185 -12.71 -25.57 8.71
C ILE A 185 -14.22 -25.70 8.49
N VAL A 186 -14.80 -26.86 8.80
CA VAL A 186 -16.24 -27.12 8.64
C VAL A 186 -17.07 -26.16 9.47
N GLU A 187 -16.69 -25.90 10.72
CA GLU A 187 -17.37 -24.92 11.58
C GLU A 187 -17.28 -23.49 11.02
N ALA A 188 -16.14 -23.12 10.43
CA ALA A 188 -15.97 -21.82 9.81
C ALA A 188 -16.83 -21.64 8.56
N VAL A 189 -16.85 -22.63 7.67
CA VAL A 189 -17.70 -22.60 6.47
C VAL A 189 -19.19 -22.67 6.85
N ALA A 190 -19.55 -23.48 7.84
CA ALA A 190 -20.93 -23.58 8.34
C ALA A 190 -21.41 -22.25 8.93
N ARG A 191 -20.55 -21.54 9.66
CA ARG A 191 -20.84 -20.21 10.20
C ARG A 191 -21.05 -19.19 9.08
N ALA A 192 -20.14 -19.15 8.10
CA ALA A 192 -20.20 -18.20 7.00
C ALA A 192 -21.48 -18.34 6.17
N ARG A 193 -22.00 -19.56 6.02
CA ARG A 193 -23.21 -19.86 5.25
C ARG A 193 -24.52 -19.87 6.04
N VAL A 194 -24.50 -19.54 7.34
CA VAL A 194 -25.67 -19.73 8.23
C VAL A 194 -26.96 -19.06 7.73
N ASP A 195 -26.82 -17.94 7.02
CA ASP A 195 -27.92 -17.15 6.48
C ASP A 195 -28.25 -17.48 5.00
N THR A 196 -27.49 -18.38 4.38
CA THR A 196 -27.57 -18.72 2.95
C THR A 196 -27.57 -20.24 2.80
N ASP A 197 -28.76 -20.85 2.82
CA ASP A 197 -28.94 -22.29 2.60
C ASP A 197 -28.78 -22.65 1.11
N VAL A 198 -27.56 -22.45 0.61
CA VAL A 198 -27.14 -22.61 -0.79
C VAL A 198 -26.02 -23.64 -0.83
N PRO A 199 -26.03 -24.58 -1.80
CA PRO A 199 -24.95 -25.55 -1.96
C PRO A 199 -23.64 -24.83 -2.33
N LEU A 200 -22.51 -25.44 -1.98
CA LEU A 200 -21.18 -24.86 -2.17
C LEU A 200 -20.13 -25.91 -2.53
N TYR A 201 -19.02 -25.45 -3.08
CA TYR A 201 -17.85 -26.30 -3.33
C TYR A 201 -16.81 -26.09 -2.24
N VAL A 202 -16.24 -27.18 -1.72
CA VAL A 202 -15.06 -27.15 -0.87
C VAL A 202 -13.91 -27.80 -1.63
N ARG A 203 -12.88 -27.02 -1.94
CA ARG A 203 -11.74 -27.48 -2.73
C ARG A 203 -10.48 -27.48 -1.88
N PHE A 204 -9.91 -28.65 -1.62
CA PHE A 204 -8.81 -28.78 -0.67
C PHE A 204 -7.46 -28.98 -1.37
N ALA A 205 -6.50 -28.12 -1.03
CA ALA A 205 -5.11 -28.21 -1.44
C ALA A 205 -4.95 -28.51 -2.95
N PRO A 206 -5.53 -27.68 -3.83
CA PRO A 206 -5.50 -27.93 -5.27
C PRO A 206 -4.05 -27.86 -5.80
N GLY A 207 -3.75 -28.55 -6.90
CA GLY A 207 -2.42 -28.55 -7.51
C GLY A 207 -1.38 -29.33 -6.72
N MET A 208 -1.82 -30.25 -5.87
CA MET A 208 -0.99 -31.11 -5.02
C MET A 208 0.08 -31.92 -5.76
N ASN A 209 -0.08 -32.15 -7.07
CA ASN A 209 0.90 -32.84 -7.91
C ASN A 209 2.00 -31.92 -8.46
N ALA A 210 1.90 -30.61 -8.27
CA ALA A 210 2.87 -29.62 -8.72
C ALA A 210 3.89 -29.24 -7.62
N PRO A 211 5.13 -28.87 -7.99
CA PRO A 211 6.20 -28.57 -7.03
C PRO A 211 6.17 -27.15 -6.42
N TRP A 212 5.37 -26.23 -6.96
CA TRP A 212 5.38 -24.80 -6.56
C TRP A 212 4.37 -24.45 -5.45
N VAL A 213 3.61 -25.43 -4.95
CA VAL A 213 2.73 -25.26 -3.79
C VAL A 213 3.37 -25.93 -2.56
N SER A 214 3.20 -25.36 -1.38
CA SER A 214 3.82 -25.86 -0.14
C SER A 214 3.38 -27.27 0.25
N TRP A 215 2.17 -27.66 -0.14
CA TRP A 215 1.58 -28.98 0.05
C TRP A 215 1.84 -29.96 -1.11
N GLY A 216 2.66 -29.55 -2.09
CA GLY A 216 2.90 -30.29 -3.32
C GLY A 216 3.78 -31.52 -3.12
N GLN A 217 3.69 -32.46 -4.06
CA GLN A 217 4.57 -33.63 -4.18
C GLN A 217 4.59 -34.58 -2.96
N GLN A 218 3.48 -34.65 -2.21
CA GLN A 218 3.31 -35.49 -1.01
C GLN A 218 2.06 -36.38 -1.10
N PRO A 219 2.06 -37.45 -1.94
CA PRO A 219 0.84 -38.21 -2.26
C PRO A 219 0.12 -38.80 -1.05
N SER A 220 0.82 -39.59 -0.22
CA SER A 220 0.21 -40.23 0.95
C SER A 220 -0.33 -39.23 1.99
N ALA A 221 0.42 -38.17 2.29
CA ALA A 221 0.00 -37.16 3.25
C ALA A 221 -1.22 -36.37 2.72
N TYR A 222 -1.22 -36.03 1.43
CA TYR A 222 -2.35 -35.40 0.76
C TYR A 222 -3.62 -36.27 0.81
N VAL A 223 -3.52 -37.55 0.42
CA VAL A 223 -4.67 -38.45 0.42
C VAL A 223 -5.23 -38.63 1.84
N ALA A 224 -4.36 -38.74 2.85
CA ALA A 224 -4.80 -38.83 4.24
C ALA A 224 -5.56 -37.56 4.67
N ALA A 225 -4.97 -36.38 4.48
CA ALA A 225 -5.58 -35.10 4.85
C ALA A 225 -6.90 -34.83 4.11
N PHE A 226 -6.95 -35.11 2.79
CA PHE A 226 -8.15 -34.94 1.98
C PHE A 226 -9.29 -35.81 2.49
N ARG A 227 -9.03 -37.09 2.82
CA ARG A 227 -10.04 -38.00 3.34
C ARG A 227 -10.59 -37.55 4.69
N VAL A 228 -9.72 -37.02 5.57
CA VAL A 228 -10.12 -36.49 6.88
C VAL A 228 -11.05 -35.29 6.71
N LEU A 229 -10.70 -34.34 5.83
CA LEU A 229 -11.56 -33.19 5.55
C LEU A 229 -12.87 -33.60 4.85
N ALA A 230 -12.80 -34.52 3.88
CA ALA A 230 -13.99 -34.98 3.16
C ALA A 230 -15.01 -35.65 4.09
N ASP A 231 -14.58 -36.55 4.99
CA ASP A 231 -15.48 -37.15 5.99
C ASP A 231 -16.10 -36.06 6.90
N ALA A 232 -15.35 -35.02 7.28
CA ALA A 232 -15.87 -33.92 8.08
C ALA A 232 -16.89 -33.07 7.29
N VAL A 233 -16.59 -32.71 6.03
CA VAL A 233 -17.48 -31.94 5.14
C VAL A 233 -18.78 -32.70 4.87
N HIS A 234 -18.70 -33.98 4.51
CA HIS A 234 -19.89 -34.83 4.28
C HIS A 234 -20.78 -34.95 5.52
N SER A 235 -20.20 -34.89 6.71
CA SER A 235 -20.95 -34.96 7.97
C SER A 235 -21.50 -33.61 8.47
N GLY A 236 -20.76 -32.52 8.24
CA GLY A 236 -21.02 -31.23 8.88
C GLY A 236 -21.51 -30.12 7.95
N LEU A 237 -21.43 -30.30 6.62
CA LEU A 237 -21.88 -29.33 5.62
C LEU A 237 -22.85 -29.96 4.61
N PRO A 238 -24.13 -30.16 4.98
CA PRO A 238 -25.15 -30.60 4.02
C PRO A 238 -25.16 -29.73 2.76
N GLY A 239 -25.18 -30.36 1.58
CA GLY A 239 -25.17 -29.67 0.28
C GLY A 239 -23.81 -29.13 -0.18
N ALA A 240 -22.73 -29.35 0.58
CA ALA A 240 -21.38 -29.07 0.11
C ALA A 240 -20.81 -30.26 -0.69
N ALA A 241 -20.05 -29.97 -1.73
CA ALA A 241 -19.32 -30.96 -2.51
C ALA A 241 -17.81 -30.82 -2.33
N MET A 242 -17.12 -31.93 -2.07
CA MET A 242 -15.66 -31.99 -2.05
C MET A 242 -15.08 -32.08 -3.45
N VAL A 243 -14.20 -31.16 -3.79
CA VAL A 243 -13.54 -31.06 -5.10
C VAL A 243 -12.07 -31.48 -5.00
N TRP A 244 -11.69 -32.54 -5.71
CA TRP A 244 -10.29 -32.97 -5.87
C TRP A 244 -9.71 -32.38 -7.17
N SER A 245 -8.75 -31.45 -7.07
CA SER A 245 -8.34 -30.61 -8.21
C SER A 245 -6.81 -30.58 -8.45
N PRO A 246 -6.23 -31.56 -9.19
CA PRO A 246 -4.83 -31.51 -9.60
C PRO A 246 -4.54 -30.44 -10.67
N THR A 247 -3.25 -30.15 -10.85
CA THR A 247 -2.73 -29.44 -12.02
C THR A 247 -2.61 -30.41 -13.18
N SER A 248 -2.97 -29.98 -14.39
CA SER A 248 -2.77 -30.76 -15.62
C SER A 248 -1.35 -31.33 -15.68
N GLY A 249 -1.23 -32.64 -15.90
CA GLY A 249 0.01 -33.39 -16.03
C GLY A 249 0.78 -33.18 -17.33
N VAL A 250 0.30 -32.34 -18.24
CA VAL A 250 1.09 -31.91 -19.41
C VAL A 250 2.38 -31.25 -18.92
N GLY A 251 3.51 -31.83 -19.30
CA GLY A 251 4.84 -31.39 -18.86
C GLY A 251 5.31 -31.98 -17.53
N TYR A 252 4.56 -32.91 -16.90
CA TYR A 252 4.99 -33.61 -15.68
C TYR A 252 6.37 -34.28 -15.88
N PRO A 253 7.31 -34.19 -14.90
CA PRO A 253 7.20 -33.64 -13.54
C PRO A 253 7.40 -32.11 -13.41
N PHE A 254 7.06 -31.36 -14.46
CA PHE A 254 7.07 -29.89 -14.51
C PHE A 254 8.46 -29.27 -14.41
N GLY A 255 9.46 -29.93 -14.98
CA GLY A 255 10.85 -29.46 -15.00
C GLY A 255 11.59 -29.59 -13.66
N ALA A 256 10.92 -30.06 -12.61
CA ALA A 256 11.55 -30.44 -11.35
C ALA A 256 12.00 -31.91 -11.41
N ASP A 257 13.16 -32.23 -10.83
CA ASP A 257 13.62 -33.60 -10.59
C ASP A 257 13.37 -33.92 -9.11
N PRO A 258 12.13 -34.27 -8.71
CA PRO A 258 11.83 -34.58 -7.32
C PRO A 258 12.62 -35.81 -6.89
N ALA A 259 12.93 -35.90 -5.60
CA ALA A 259 13.51 -37.13 -5.06
C ALA A 259 12.55 -38.28 -5.37
N ALA A 260 13.02 -39.29 -6.11
CA ALA A 260 12.21 -40.45 -6.46
C ALA A 260 11.76 -41.18 -5.19
N THR A 261 10.48 -41.00 -4.84
CA THR A 261 9.81 -41.80 -3.82
C THR A 261 9.05 -42.92 -4.52
N ALA A 262 8.82 -44.03 -3.83
CA ALA A 262 8.04 -45.15 -4.36
C ALA A 262 6.58 -44.77 -4.72
N GLU A 263 6.11 -43.59 -4.29
CA GLU A 263 4.78 -43.07 -4.58
C GLU A 263 4.74 -42.22 -5.85
N LEU A 264 5.86 -41.59 -6.23
CA LEU A 264 5.98 -40.74 -7.43
C LEU A 264 6.57 -41.51 -8.62
N ASP A 265 7.41 -42.50 -8.37
CA ASP A 265 7.93 -43.46 -9.35
C ASP A 265 6.93 -44.62 -9.52
N THR A 266 5.92 -44.36 -10.34
CA THR A 266 4.76 -45.22 -10.57
C THR A 266 5.04 -46.38 -11.52
N ASP A 267 6.03 -46.25 -12.41
CA ASP A 267 6.50 -47.34 -13.27
C ASP A 267 7.65 -48.16 -12.66
N ARG A 268 8.21 -47.68 -11.54
CA ARG A 268 9.25 -48.31 -10.71
C ARG A 268 10.59 -48.43 -11.41
N ASP A 269 10.94 -47.47 -12.26
CA ASP A 269 12.22 -47.42 -12.96
C ASP A 269 13.36 -46.75 -12.16
N GLY A 270 13.02 -46.20 -10.97
CA GLY A 270 13.93 -45.50 -10.07
C GLY A 270 14.07 -44.01 -10.35
N ARG A 271 13.25 -43.44 -11.24
CA ARG A 271 13.22 -42.01 -11.60
C ARG A 271 11.77 -41.53 -11.64
N VAL A 272 11.56 -40.22 -11.57
CA VAL A 272 10.24 -39.60 -11.81
C VAL A 272 10.33 -38.89 -13.16
N THR A 273 9.54 -39.35 -14.13
CA THR A 273 9.58 -38.88 -15.52
C THR A 273 8.18 -38.59 -16.05
N SER A 274 8.08 -38.19 -17.31
CA SER A 274 6.78 -38.01 -17.99
C SER A 274 6.03 -39.33 -18.23
N ALA A 275 6.66 -40.48 -18.00
CA ALA A 275 6.00 -41.79 -18.07
C ALA A 275 5.14 -42.08 -16.83
N ASP A 276 5.45 -41.43 -15.70
CA ASP A 276 4.75 -41.61 -14.45
C ASP A 276 3.33 -41.04 -14.45
N ASP A 277 2.50 -41.57 -13.57
CA ASP A 277 1.12 -41.11 -13.40
C ASP A 277 1.07 -39.84 -12.54
N PRO A 278 0.76 -38.67 -13.14
CA PRO A 278 0.77 -37.40 -12.42
C PRO A 278 -0.45 -37.21 -11.51
N TYR A 279 -1.44 -38.11 -11.57
CA TYR A 279 -2.74 -37.95 -10.92
C TYR A 279 -3.05 -39.07 -9.94
N GLY A 280 -2.87 -40.33 -10.36
CA GLY A 280 -3.30 -41.51 -9.60
C GLY A 280 -2.80 -41.57 -8.16
N PRO A 281 -1.52 -41.29 -7.87
CA PRO A 281 -1.00 -41.28 -6.50
C PRO A 281 -1.74 -40.33 -5.54
N TYR A 282 -2.35 -39.26 -6.06
CA TYR A 282 -3.03 -38.24 -5.28
C TYR A 282 -4.54 -38.44 -5.19
N TYR A 283 -5.11 -39.46 -5.87
CA TYR A 283 -6.55 -39.62 -5.92
C TYR A 283 -7.10 -40.18 -4.60
N PRO A 284 -7.98 -39.44 -3.88
CA PRO A 284 -8.47 -39.86 -2.57
C PRO A 284 -9.48 -41.02 -2.65
N GLY A 285 -10.06 -41.27 -3.83
CA GLY A 285 -11.06 -42.30 -4.10
C GLY A 285 -12.49 -41.75 -4.23
N ASP A 286 -13.32 -42.47 -4.98
CA ASP A 286 -14.69 -42.07 -5.38
C ASP A 286 -15.62 -41.69 -4.23
N ARG A 287 -15.42 -42.27 -3.03
CA ARG A 287 -16.22 -41.94 -1.85
C ARG A 287 -15.95 -40.52 -1.32
N TYR A 288 -14.75 -40.01 -1.53
CA TYR A 288 -14.27 -38.78 -0.90
C TYR A 288 -14.33 -37.57 -1.84
N ALA A 289 -14.23 -37.79 -3.15
CA ALA A 289 -14.31 -36.73 -4.16
C ALA A 289 -15.68 -36.76 -4.85
N ASP A 290 -16.54 -35.80 -4.50
CA ASP A 290 -17.84 -35.61 -5.14
C ASP A 290 -17.69 -34.99 -6.53
N TRP A 291 -16.67 -34.15 -6.69
CA TRP A 291 -16.31 -33.47 -7.93
C TRP A 291 -14.82 -33.64 -8.22
N VAL A 292 -14.48 -33.66 -9.50
CA VAL A 292 -13.08 -33.61 -9.94
C VAL A 292 -12.81 -32.23 -10.53
N GLY A 293 -11.68 -31.65 -10.19
CA GLY A 293 -11.20 -30.40 -10.74
C GLY A 293 -9.97 -30.63 -11.62
N LEU A 294 -9.70 -29.74 -12.56
CA LEU A 294 -8.42 -29.71 -13.26
C LEU A 294 -7.98 -28.26 -13.45
N GLN A 295 -6.75 -27.94 -13.04
CA GLN A 295 -6.12 -26.67 -13.36
C GLN A 295 -5.38 -26.81 -14.69
N ALA A 296 -5.89 -26.17 -15.73
CA ALA A 296 -5.26 -26.13 -17.05
C ALA A 296 -5.27 -24.69 -17.57
N TYR A 297 -4.09 -24.08 -17.61
CA TYR A 297 -3.90 -22.70 -18.07
C TYR A 297 -3.16 -22.68 -19.40
N HIS A 298 -3.45 -21.67 -20.23
CA HIS A 298 -2.57 -21.35 -21.33
C HIS A 298 -1.44 -20.44 -20.84
N ASP A 299 -0.29 -21.05 -20.53
CA ASP A 299 0.96 -20.36 -20.23
C ASP A 299 2.07 -20.81 -21.19
N PRO A 300 2.39 -20.02 -22.22
CA PRO A 300 3.42 -20.38 -23.20
C PRO A 300 4.85 -20.20 -22.68
N SER A 301 5.04 -19.68 -21.46
CA SER A 301 6.36 -19.47 -20.88
C SER A 301 6.95 -20.71 -20.21
N GLU A 302 6.11 -21.72 -19.88
CA GLU A 302 6.52 -22.93 -19.14
C GLU A 302 7.34 -22.62 -17.87
N GLY A 303 7.02 -21.51 -17.18
CA GLY A 303 7.77 -21.05 -16.01
C GLY A 303 8.99 -20.18 -16.32
N GLY A 304 9.38 -20.04 -17.58
CA GLY A 304 10.48 -19.21 -18.06
C GLY A 304 10.13 -17.73 -18.27
N ALA A 305 10.89 -17.06 -19.15
CA ALA A 305 10.66 -15.65 -19.49
C ALA A 305 9.27 -15.44 -20.11
N ALA A 306 8.64 -14.30 -19.81
CA ALA A 306 7.33 -13.96 -20.34
C ALA A 306 7.32 -13.89 -21.88
N VAL A 307 6.38 -14.60 -22.51
CA VAL A 307 6.19 -14.64 -23.97
C VAL A 307 4.70 -14.57 -24.28
N ASN A 308 4.29 -13.72 -25.22
CA ASN A 308 2.89 -13.67 -25.68
C ASN A 308 2.72 -14.50 -26.95
N ALA A 309 2.24 -15.73 -26.79
CA ALA A 309 1.92 -16.65 -27.88
C ALA A 309 0.46 -17.11 -27.77
N ALA A 310 -0.19 -17.33 -28.92
CA ALA A 310 -1.54 -17.87 -28.96
C ALA A 310 -1.53 -19.40 -28.72
N PRO A 311 -2.57 -19.97 -28.08
CA PRO A 311 -2.65 -21.40 -27.84
C PRO A 311 -2.75 -22.17 -29.16
N PRO A 312 -2.07 -23.32 -29.30
CA PRO A 312 -2.25 -24.17 -30.48
C PRO A 312 -3.69 -24.76 -30.51
N PRO A 313 -4.24 -25.08 -31.69
CA PRO A 313 -5.54 -25.73 -31.80
C PRO A 313 -5.56 -27.06 -31.04
N GLY A 314 -6.60 -27.29 -30.22
CA GLY A 314 -6.75 -28.51 -29.44
C GLY A 314 -5.86 -28.59 -28.18
N ALA A 315 -5.18 -27.51 -27.80
CA ALA A 315 -4.36 -27.46 -26.58
C ALA A 315 -5.16 -27.86 -25.34
N LEU A 316 -6.34 -27.26 -25.11
CA LEU A 316 -7.18 -27.59 -23.96
C LEU A 316 -7.66 -29.05 -23.99
N ALA A 317 -8.05 -29.55 -25.16
CA ALA A 317 -8.44 -30.95 -25.32
C ALA A 317 -7.28 -31.89 -24.94
N GLY A 318 -6.04 -31.53 -25.28
CA GLY A 318 -4.84 -32.27 -24.85
C GLY A 318 -4.67 -32.32 -23.33
N HIS A 319 -5.00 -31.24 -22.61
CA HIS A 319 -4.98 -31.22 -21.15
C HIS A 319 -6.07 -32.11 -20.52
N LEU A 320 -7.26 -32.16 -21.13
CA LEU A 320 -8.43 -32.87 -20.59
C LEU A 320 -8.44 -34.37 -20.95
N GLN A 321 -8.19 -34.66 -22.22
CA GLN A 321 -8.43 -35.97 -22.82
C GLN A 321 -7.18 -36.84 -22.78
N GLY A 322 -5.99 -36.26 -23.03
CA GLY A 322 -4.67 -36.91 -22.93
C GLY A 322 -4.56 -38.30 -23.57
N ASP A 323 -3.49 -39.02 -23.24
CA ASP A 323 -3.34 -40.45 -23.54
C ASP A 323 -2.80 -41.17 -22.29
N GLY A 324 -3.20 -42.43 -22.09
CA GLY A 324 -2.70 -43.27 -21.00
C GLY A 324 -2.84 -42.61 -19.63
N ASN A 325 -1.73 -42.34 -18.94
CA ASN A 325 -1.71 -41.69 -17.64
C ASN A 325 -2.22 -40.24 -17.68
N LEU A 326 -2.16 -39.56 -18.82
CA LEU A 326 -2.64 -38.18 -18.98
C LEU A 326 -4.15 -38.10 -19.25
N ALA A 327 -4.84 -39.23 -19.45
CA ALA A 327 -6.25 -39.24 -19.82
C ALA A 327 -7.20 -38.90 -18.65
N PHE A 328 -7.18 -37.64 -18.21
CA PHE A 328 -7.78 -37.20 -16.95
C PHE A 328 -9.30 -37.41 -16.93
N VAL A 329 -10.01 -36.92 -17.96
CA VAL A 329 -11.48 -37.03 -18.03
C VAL A 329 -11.93 -38.48 -18.01
N ASP A 330 -11.34 -39.34 -18.84
CA ASP A 330 -11.71 -40.76 -18.95
C ASP A 330 -11.47 -41.54 -17.65
N ARG A 331 -10.47 -41.12 -16.87
CA ARG A 331 -10.06 -41.81 -15.64
C ARG A 331 -10.85 -41.38 -14.40
N PHE A 332 -11.19 -40.09 -14.29
CA PHE A 332 -11.67 -39.54 -13.02
C PHE A 332 -13.04 -38.86 -13.10
N ALA A 333 -13.40 -38.28 -14.25
CA ALA A 333 -14.67 -37.58 -14.43
C ALA A 333 -15.77 -38.54 -14.89
N SER A 334 -17.00 -38.28 -14.44
CA SER A 334 -18.19 -39.01 -14.89
C SER A 334 -19.44 -38.13 -14.72
N ARG A 335 -20.62 -38.65 -15.07
CA ARG A 335 -21.88 -37.95 -14.79
C ARG A 335 -22.16 -37.81 -13.29
N ASP A 336 -21.67 -38.74 -12.48
CA ASP A 336 -21.83 -38.72 -11.02
C ASP A 336 -20.70 -37.96 -10.32
N ARG A 337 -19.61 -37.65 -11.05
CA ARG A 337 -18.47 -36.83 -10.60
C ARG A 337 -18.11 -35.82 -11.67
N PRO A 338 -18.84 -34.69 -11.73
CA PRO A 338 -18.62 -33.70 -12.75
C PRO A 338 -17.24 -33.03 -12.62
N LEU A 339 -16.81 -32.46 -13.73
CA LEU A 339 -15.54 -31.76 -13.89
C LEU A 339 -15.72 -30.26 -13.68
N MET A 340 -14.86 -29.70 -12.83
CA MET A 340 -14.61 -28.27 -12.69
C MET A 340 -13.26 -27.90 -13.31
N LEU A 341 -13.28 -27.19 -14.43
CA LEU A 341 -12.06 -26.68 -15.07
C LEU A 341 -11.69 -25.32 -14.47
N GLU A 342 -10.51 -25.21 -13.84
CA GLU A 342 -9.91 -23.92 -13.52
C GLU A 342 -8.93 -23.52 -14.62
N THR A 343 -9.08 -22.32 -15.17
CA THR A 343 -8.32 -21.91 -16.34
C THR A 343 -8.11 -20.40 -16.45
N GLY A 344 -7.28 -20.00 -17.41
CA GLY A 344 -6.96 -18.62 -17.73
C GLY A 344 -5.92 -18.59 -18.86
N ALA A 345 -5.81 -17.45 -19.52
CA ALA A 345 -4.84 -17.26 -20.59
C ALA A 345 -3.84 -16.16 -20.24
N PHE A 346 -2.56 -16.52 -20.26
CA PHE A 346 -1.44 -15.65 -19.97
C PHE A 346 -1.38 -14.47 -20.96
N PHE A 347 -1.22 -13.26 -20.44
CA PHE A 347 -0.78 -12.11 -21.23
C PHE A 347 0.15 -11.23 -20.41
N ALA A 348 1.34 -10.92 -20.94
CA ALA A 348 2.28 -10.01 -20.30
C ALA A 348 2.48 -8.75 -21.14
N ALA A 349 2.10 -7.59 -20.59
CA ALA A 349 2.32 -6.31 -21.26
C ALA A 349 3.82 -6.06 -21.47
N GLY A 350 4.23 -5.83 -22.71
CA GLY A 350 5.63 -5.54 -23.05
C GLY A 350 6.51 -6.76 -23.37
N ALA A 351 6.02 -7.99 -23.23
CA ALA A 351 6.75 -9.21 -23.61
C ALA A 351 6.94 -9.38 -25.14
N GLY A 352 6.24 -8.58 -25.96
CA GLY A 352 6.21 -8.71 -27.42
C GLY A 352 5.46 -9.98 -27.86
N GLY A 353 4.99 -10.03 -29.10
CA GLY A 353 4.24 -11.18 -29.64
C GLY A 353 2.80 -10.85 -30.04
N ARG A 354 1.90 -11.83 -29.90
CA ARG A 354 0.47 -11.70 -30.28
C ARG A 354 -0.27 -10.76 -29.34
N GLY A 355 -1.35 -10.17 -29.83
CA GLY A 355 -2.20 -9.27 -29.04
C GLY A 355 -2.98 -10.01 -27.95
N GLU A 356 -3.33 -9.30 -26.88
CA GLU A 356 -4.05 -9.84 -25.73
C GLU A 356 -5.39 -10.50 -26.12
N LEU A 357 -6.23 -9.76 -26.84
CA LEU A 357 -7.52 -10.26 -27.32
C LEU A 357 -7.35 -11.53 -28.14
N GLU A 358 -6.36 -11.57 -29.03
CA GLU A 358 -6.14 -12.73 -29.88
C GLU A 358 -5.78 -13.99 -29.08
N ILE A 359 -4.92 -13.85 -28.06
CA ILE A 359 -4.50 -14.97 -27.20
C ILE A 359 -5.67 -15.45 -26.35
N LYS A 360 -6.32 -14.53 -25.63
CA LYS A 360 -7.43 -14.87 -24.72
C LYS A 360 -8.62 -15.43 -25.51
N GLN A 361 -8.92 -14.86 -26.68
CA GLN A 361 -10.02 -15.31 -27.54
C GLN A 361 -9.82 -16.70 -28.12
N GLN A 362 -8.60 -17.04 -28.54
CA GLN A 362 -8.34 -18.40 -28.99
C GLN A 362 -8.41 -19.41 -27.85
N TRP A 363 -8.06 -19.03 -26.63
CA TRP A 363 -8.17 -19.91 -25.47
C TRP A 363 -9.62 -20.11 -25.02
N TRP A 364 -10.38 -19.04 -24.77
CA TRP A 364 -11.76 -19.20 -24.31
C TRP A 364 -12.66 -19.87 -25.34
N ARG A 365 -12.36 -19.76 -26.65
CA ARG A 365 -13.07 -20.53 -27.68
C ARG A 365 -12.83 -22.03 -27.57
N GLN A 366 -11.62 -22.46 -27.18
CA GLN A 366 -11.36 -23.86 -26.86
C GLN A 366 -12.09 -24.28 -25.58
N VAL A 367 -12.15 -23.41 -24.57
CA VAL A 367 -12.95 -23.64 -23.34
C VAL A 367 -14.42 -23.82 -23.66
N ILE A 368 -15.00 -22.95 -24.48
CA ILE A 368 -16.40 -23.03 -24.91
C ILE A 368 -16.67 -24.32 -25.68
N ALA A 369 -15.79 -24.69 -26.63
CA ALA A 369 -15.91 -25.95 -27.36
C ALA A 369 -15.81 -27.18 -26.44
N ALA A 370 -14.95 -27.13 -25.41
CA ALA A 370 -14.82 -28.21 -24.44
C ALA A 370 -16.10 -28.47 -23.64
N VAL A 371 -16.96 -27.47 -23.45
CA VAL A 371 -18.27 -27.67 -22.79
C VAL A 371 -19.15 -28.63 -23.59
N ASP A 372 -19.08 -28.58 -24.92
CA ASP A 372 -19.84 -29.48 -25.79
C ASP A 372 -19.14 -30.84 -25.97
N ASP A 373 -17.80 -30.84 -26.08
CA ASP A 373 -17.00 -32.05 -26.34
C ASP A 373 -16.88 -32.96 -25.11
N PHE A 374 -16.99 -32.41 -23.89
CA PHE A 374 -16.81 -33.14 -22.63
C PHE A 374 -18.07 -33.03 -21.77
N PRO A 375 -19.03 -33.97 -21.88
CA PRO A 375 -20.32 -33.84 -21.19
C PRO A 375 -20.29 -33.93 -19.66
N ALA A 376 -19.12 -34.20 -19.06
CA ALA A 376 -18.90 -34.13 -17.63
C ALA A 376 -18.43 -32.73 -17.17
N LEU A 377 -18.05 -31.84 -18.08
CA LEU A 377 -17.62 -30.47 -17.77
C LEU A 377 -18.84 -29.61 -17.43
N ASP A 378 -19.07 -29.47 -16.12
CA ASP A 378 -20.24 -28.75 -15.58
C ASP A 378 -19.87 -27.39 -14.98
N ALA A 379 -18.58 -27.11 -14.78
CA ALA A 379 -18.11 -25.83 -14.26
C ALA A 379 -16.78 -25.39 -14.90
N VAL A 380 -16.68 -24.10 -15.25
CA VAL A 380 -15.47 -23.43 -15.69
C VAL A 380 -15.23 -22.24 -14.76
N VAL A 381 -14.12 -22.24 -14.05
CA VAL A 381 -13.69 -21.12 -13.19
C VAL A 381 -12.51 -20.43 -13.88
N TRP A 382 -12.75 -19.20 -14.35
CA TRP A 382 -11.72 -18.39 -15.01
C TRP A 382 -10.97 -17.54 -13.98
N ARG A 383 -9.64 -17.50 -14.09
CA ARG A 383 -8.80 -16.59 -13.29
C ARG A 383 -8.88 -15.18 -13.82
N ASP A 384 -9.73 -14.37 -13.20
CA ASP A 384 -9.99 -12.98 -13.60
C ASP A 384 -9.19 -12.00 -12.74
N ALA A 385 -7.86 -12.14 -12.75
CA ALA A 385 -6.95 -11.36 -11.93
C ALA A 385 -5.58 -11.18 -12.60
N ALA A 386 -4.82 -10.19 -12.15
CA ALA A 386 -3.41 -10.06 -12.49
C ALA A 386 -2.52 -10.78 -11.45
N SER A 387 -1.33 -11.20 -11.86
CA SER A 387 -0.30 -11.81 -11.00
C SER A 387 1.08 -11.32 -11.42
N THR A 388 2.09 -11.43 -10.54
CA THR A 388 3.46 -11.00 -10.84
C THR A 388 4.45 -12.13 -10.57
N ARG A 389 5.14 -12.65 -11.59
CA ARG A 389 6.16 -13.69 -11.40
C ARG A 389 7.52 -13.09 -11.02
N GLY A 390 8.13 -13.60 -9.95
CA GLY A 390 9.33 -13.04 -9.31
C GLY A 390 10.69 -13.31 -9.98
N ASP A 391 10.85 -14.38 -10.77
CA ASP A 391 12.19 -14.98 -10.88
C ASP A 391 13.00 -14.66 -12.15
N VAL A 392 12.42 -14.06 -13.20
CA VAL A 392 13.19 -13.63 -14.39
C VAL A 392 12.61 -12.35 -15.00
N GLY A 393 12.84 -11.23 -14.32
CA GLY A 393 12.33 -9.91 -14.73
C GLY A 393 10.83 -9.79 -14.45
N ARG A 394 10.46 -8.96 -13.47
CA ARG A 394 9.07 -8.75 -13.03
C ARG A 394 8.16 -8.43 -14.23
N ALA A 395 7.50 -9.46 -14.76
CA ALA A 395 6.45 -9.31 -15.75
C ALA A 395 5.11 -9.42 -15.03
N SER A 396 4.27 -8.39 -15.17
CA SER A 396 2.87 -8.47 -14.77
C SER A 396 2.16 -9.38 -15.77
N ILE A 397 1.59 -10.47 -15.27
CA ILE A 397 0.80 -11.43 -16.05
C ILE A 397 -0.67 -11.14 -15.79
N ASP A 398 -1.39 -10.79 -16.84
CA ASP A 398 -2.80 -10.49 -16.84
C ASP A 398 -3.59 -11.69 -17.37
N TRP A 399 -4.34 -12.36 -16.49
CA TRP A 399 -5.21 -13.48 -16.85
C TRP A 399 -6.64 -13.02 -17.17
N SER A 400 -6.95 -11.74 -16.93
CA SER A 400 -8.31 -11.22 -16.79
C SER A 400 -9.05 -11.06 -18.12
N ILE A 401 -10.33 -11.42 -18.13
CA ILE A 401 -11.24 -11.16 -19.24
C ILE A 401 -12.09 -9.91 -18.97
N SER A 402 -12.25 -9.51 -17.71
CA SER A 402 -12.97 -8.27 -17.32
C SER A 402 -12.09 -7.01 -17.35
N ALA A 403 -10.81 -7.13 -17.72
CA ALA A 403 -9.83 -6.03 -17.78
C ALA A 403 -10.27 -4.85 -18.64
N SER A 404 -10.96 -5.12 -19.75
CA SER A 404 -11.32 -4.11 -20.73
C SER A 404 -12.68 -4.39 -21.39
N PRO A 405 -13.42 -3.35 -21.79
CA PRO A 405 -14.68 -3.52 -22.52
C PRO A 405 -14.54 -4.31 -23.83
N GLU A 406 -13.41 -4.18 -24.52
CA GLU A 406 -13.14 -4.92 -25.77
C GLU A 406 -13.03 -6.44 -25.53
N LEU A 407 -12.36 -6.85 -24.45
CA LEU A 407 -12.27 -8.27 -24.06
C LEU A 407 -13.63 -8.81 -23.64
N VAL A 408 -14.38 -8.05 -22.82
CA VAL A 408 -15.71 -8.45 -22.34
C VAL A 408 -16.68 -8.60 -23.50
N GLU A 409 -16.74 -7.63 -24.42
CA GLU A 409 -17.63 -7.69 -25.59
C GLU A 409 -17.31 -8.89 -26.47
N ALA A 410 -16.02 -9.14 -26.74
CA ALA A 410 -15.60 -10.29 -27.55
C ALA A 410 -15.87 -11.63 -26.84
N PHE A 411 -15.62 -11.73 -25.54
CA PHE A 411 -15.87 -12.93 -24.74
C PHE A 411 -17.36 -13.25 -24.70
N LEU A 412 -18.21 -12.27 -24.37
CA LEU A 412 -19.67 -12.47 -24.32
C LEU A 412 -20.24 -12.85 -25.69
N ALA A 413 -19.74 -12.24 -26.77
CA ALA A 413 -20.17 -12.59 -28.13
C ALA A 413 -19.88 -14.06 -28.49
N ASP A 414 -18.73 -14.60 -28.06
CA ASP A 414 -18.40 -16.02 -28.26
C ASP A 414 -19.16 -16.92 -27.25
N ALA A 415 -19.32 -16.48 -25.99
CA ALA A 415 -19.98 -17.24 -24.93
C ALA A 415 -21.49 -17.41 -25.16
N GLU A 416 -22.18 -16.40 -25.72
CA GLU A 416 -23.59 -16.50 -26.11
C GLU A 416 -23.86 -17.55 -27.20
N ALA A 417 -22.84 -17.88 -28.00
CA ALA A 417 -22.93 -18.93 -29.01
C ALA A 417 -22.62 -20.34 -28.48
N GLY A 418 -22.23 -20.46 -27.21
CA GLY A 418 -21.76 -21.70 -26.58
C GLY A 418 -22.55 -22.14 -25.35
N GLY A 419 -22.11 -23.24 -24.72
CA GLY A 419 -22.78 -23.86 -23.56
C GLY A 419 -22.48 -23.23 -22.19
N LEU A 420 -21.92 -22.02 -22.11
CA LEU A 420 -21.61 -21.39 -20.82
C LEU A 420 -22.85 -20.79 -20.15
N VAL A 421 -23.06 -21.14 -18.90
CA VAL A 421 -24.22 -20.72 -18.08
C VAL A 421 -23.76 -19.69 -17.04
N PHE A 422 -24.28 -18.47 -17.15
CA PHE A 422 -24.03 -17.38 -16.20
C PHE A 422 -25.11 -17.33 -15.11
N GLY A 423 -24.82 -16.64 -14.01
CA GLY A 423 -25.77 -16.39 -12.93
C GLY A 423 -26.73 -15.21 -13.23
N PRO A 424 -27.54 -14.81 -12.24
CA PRO A 424 -27.64 -15.40 -10.89
C PRO A 424 -28.22 -16.82 -10.93
N VAL A 425 -27.61 -17.74 -10.21
CA VAL A 425 -28.04 -19.15 -10.11
C VAL A 425 -29.26 -19.29 -9.19
N TYR A 426 -29.37 -18.39 -8.22
CA TYR A 426 -30.51 -18.27 -7.31
C TYR A 426 -30.82 -16.80 -7.05
N SER A 427 -32.04 -16.52 -6.57
CA SER A 427 -32.44 -15.16 -6.21
C SER A 427 -31.45 -14.56 -5.21
N PRO A 428 -30.78 -13.43 -5.55
CA PRO A 428 -29.85 -12.79 -4.62
C PRO A 428 -30.55 -12.51 -3.30
N SER A 429 -29.91 -12.86 -2.18
CA SER A 429 -30.48 -12.56 -0.88
C SER A 429 -30.67 -11.05 -0.76
N GLY A 430 -31.86 -10.57 -0.37
CA GLY A 430 -32.19 -9.14 -0.25
C GLY A 430 -31.33 -8.37 0.77
N ARG A 431 -30.47 -9.07 1.50
CA ARG A 431 -29.21 -8.50 1.96
C ARG A 431 -28.22 -8.60 0.79
N ALA A 432 -28.10 -7.51 0.02
CA ALA A 432 -26.73 -7.07 -0.22
C ALA A 432 -26.06 -7.16 1.16
N PRO A 433 -24.92 -7.88 1.33
CA PRO A 433 -24.13 -7.66 2.54
C PRO A 433 -24.14 -6.17 2.74
N ALA A 434 -24.52 -5.68 3.94
CA ALA A 434 -24.45 -4.25 4.22
C ALA A 434 -23.11 -3.87 3.62
N SER A 435 -23.13 -3.18 2.47
CA SER A 435 -21.90 -2.97 1.75
C SER A 435 -21.07 -2.33 2.84
N LEU A 436 -19.89 -2.88 3.12
CA LEU A 436 -18.96 -2.19 4.01
C LEU A 436 -18.66 -0.93 3.23
N ALA A 437 -19.56 0.07 3.31
CA ALA A 437 -20.05 0.80 2.14
C ALA A 437 -18.85 1.20 1.34
N THR A 438 -18.49 0.43 0.31
CA THR A 438 -17.13 0.52 -0.23
C THR A 438 -17.01 1.92 -0.77
N GLY A 439 -15.94 2.63 -0.43
CA GLY A 439 -15.78 4.05 -0.76
C GLY A 439 -16.18 4.37 -2.21
N THR A 440 -16.62 5.59 -2.45
CA THR A 440 -17.23 5.96 -3.73
C THR A 440 -16.18 6.21 -4.80
N THR A 441 -16.25 5.51 -5.93
CA THR A 441 -15.45 5.82 -7.12
C THR A 441 -16.23 6.69 -8.11
N ILE A 442 -15.67 7.83 -8.49
CA ILE A 442 -16.29 8.77 -9.45
C ILE A 442 -15.60 8.61 -10.82
N GLY A 443 -16.24 7.87 -11.71
CA GLY A 443 -15.76 7.62 -13.08
C GLY A 443 -16.42 8.50 -14.16
N GLY A 444 -16.17 8.14 -15.42
CA GLY A 444 -16.81 8.73 -16.60
C GLY A 444 -16.61 10.24 -16.76
N LEU A 445 -17.59 10.93 -17.34
CA LEU A 445 -17.54 12.39 -17.56
C LEU A 445 -17.35 13.16 -16.24
N ALA A 446 -18.00 12.72 -15.16
CA ALA A 446 -17.92 13.38 -13.86
C ALA A 446 -16.50 13.37 -13.30
N GLY A 447 -15.81 12.22 -13.36
CA GLY A 447 -14.41 12.11 -12.95
C GLY A 447 -13.48 13.03 -13.76
N TRP A 448 -13.66 13.08 -15.10
CA TRP A 448 -12.88 13.97 -15.96
C TRP A 448 -13.15 15.46 -15.70
N LEU A 449 -14.39 15.84 -15.38
CA LEU A 449 -14.73 17.21 -15.01
C LEU A 449 -14.07 17.61 -13.68
N ILE A 450 -14.01 16.71 -12.69
CA ILE A 450 -13.31 16.94 -11.42
C ILE A 450 -11.82 17.15 -11.69
N ALA A 451 -11.18 16.26 -12.45
CA ALA A 451 -9.78 16.39 -12.83
C ALA A 451 -9.51 17.74 -13.53
N ALA A 452 -10.33 18.10 -14.52
CA ALA A 452 -10.21 19.38 -15.24
C ALA A 452 -10.38 20.59 -14.32
N ALA A 453 -11.33 20.54 -13.37
CA ALA A 453 -11.53 21.60 -12.38
C ALA A 453 -10.32 21.79 -11.46
N ILE A 454 -9.68 20.70 -11.02
CA ILE A 454 -8.46 20.73 -10.19
C ILE A 454 -7.30 21.36 -10.95
N PHE A 455 -7.10 20.97 -12.22
CA PHE A 455 -6.08 21.60 -13.07
C PHE A 455 -6.35 23.09 -13.28
N ALA A 456 -7.59 23.47 -13.57
CA ALA A 456 -7.97 24.88 -13.74
C ALA A 456 -7.74 25.70 -12.45
N ALA A 457 -8.11 25.16 -11.29
CA ALA A 457 -7.86 25.78 -10.00
C ALA A 457 -6.36 25.93 -9.71
N THR A 458 -5.55 24.92 -10.06
CA THR A 458 -4.10 24.93 -9.91
C THR A 458 -3.46 26.03 -10.77
N VAL A 459 -3.87 26.15 -12.04
CA VAL A 459 -3.38 27.21 -12.94
C VAL A 459 -3.76 28.59 -12.41
N ALA A 460 -4.99 28.76 -11.90
CA ALA A 460 -5.43 30.02 -11.30
C ALA A 460 -4.60 30.38 -10.05
N LEU A 461 -4.31 29.41 -9.18
CA LEU A 461 -3.46 29.59 -7.99
C LEU A 461 -2.00 29.94 -8.37
N LEU A 462 -1.44 29.31 -9.40
CA LEU A 462 -0.11 29.63 -9.92
C LEU A 462 -0.06 31.07 -10.46
N MET A 463 -1.04 31.48 -11.27
CA MET A 463 -1.13 32.86 -11.77
C MET A 463 -1.25 33.88 -10.64
N TRP A 464 -2.04 33.57 -9.60
CA TRP A 464 -2.14 34.41 -8.41
C TRP A 464 -0.82 34.46 -7.63
N GLY A 465 -0.15 33.32 -7.45
CA GLY A 465 1.14 33.19 -6.78
C GLY A 465 2.24 33.99 -7.47
N PHE A 466 2.35 33.93 -8.80
CA PHE A 466 3.37 34.68 -9.55
C PHE A 466 3.12 36.18 -9.59
N THR A 467 1.86 36.62 -9.53
CA THR A 467 1.51 38.04 -9.57
C THR A 467 1.60 38.73 -8.21
N ARG A 468 1.38 37.99 -7.09
CA ARG A 468 1.28 38.58 -5.75
C ARG A 468 2.19 37.96 -4.68
N GLY A 469 2.75 36.77 -4.88
CA GLY A 469 3.32 35.91 -3.83
C GLY A 469 4.34 36.58 -2.91
N SER A 470 5.41 37.19 -3.44
CA SER A 470 6.48 37.80 -2.63
C SER A 470 6.11 39.14 -1.99
N ARG A 471 5.03 39.80 -2.46
CA ARG A 471 4.53 41.08 -1.94
C ARG A 471 3.28 40.91 -1.08
N SER A 472 2.84 39.67 -0.88
CA SER A 472 1.64 39.37 -0.13
C SER A 472 1.93 39.42 1.37
N GLY A 473 1.00 39.97 2.15
CA GLY A 473 1.06 39.88 3.62
C GLY A 473 0.95 38.45 4.16
N LEU A 474 0.76 37.44 3.29
CA LEU A 474 0.57 36.02 3.60
C LEU A 474 1.87 35.20 3.57
N ALA A 475 2.90 35.73 2.92
CA ALA A 475 4.16 35.03 2.68
C ALA A 475 4.95 34.77 3.96
N TYR A 476 5.93 33.86 3.84
CA TYR A 476 6.82 33.49 4.93
C TYR A 476 7.66 34.68 5.44
N ASP A 477 7.54 34.98 6.73
CA ASP A 477 8.27 36.03 7.45
C ASP A 477 9.04 35.49 8.67
N GLY A 478 9.34 34.18 8.67
CA GLY A 478 9.90 33.48 9.83
C GLY A 478 11.38 33.82 10.14
N PRO A 479 11.88 33.32 11.29
CA PRO A 479 13.17 33.70 11.84
C PRO A 479 14.35 33.30 10.95
N SER A 480 15.35 34.17 10.84
CA SER A 480 16.50 34.02 9.93
C SER A 480 17.38 32.79 10.19
N ARG A 481 17.37 32.23 11.41
CA ARG A 481 18.23 31.11 11.82
C ARG A 481 17.62 29.72 11.62
N ARG A 482 16.29 29.59 11.47
CA ARG A 482 15.62 28.28 11.38
C ARG A 482 14.39 28.36 10.49
N ASP A 483 14.37 27.54 9.44
CA ASP A 483 13.24 27.50 8.50
C ASP A 483 12.10 26.63 9.03
N LEU A 484 11.10 27.31 9.61
CA LEU A 484 9.90 26.65 10.16
C LEU A 484 9.06 25.91 9.10
N ARG A 485 9.22 26.20 7.80
CA ARG A 485 8.51 25.45 6.75
C ARG A 485 9.04 24.02 6.64
N ILE A 486 10.35 23.85 6.82
CA ILE A 486 10.98 22.52 6.83
C ILE A 486 10.56 21.75 8.08
N ASP A 487 10.48 22.41 9.24
CA ASP A 487 9.94 21.78 10.44
C ASP A 487 8.47 21.37 10.25
N LEU A 488 7.64 22.22 9.63
CA LEU A 488 6.24 21.90 9.33
C LEU A 488 6.13 20.68 8.40
N LEU A 489 6.90 20.64 7.31
CA LEU A 489 6.98 19.51 6.38
C LEU A 489 7.39 18.21 7.08
N ARG A 490 8.43 18.26 7.93
CA ARG A 490 8.87 17.11 8.72
C ARG A 490 7.80 16.65 9.71
N GLY A 491 7.03 17.59 10.26
CA GLY A 491 5.86 17.33 11.10
C GLY A 491 4.75 16.57 10.37
N ILE A 492 4.47 16.94 9.12
CA ILE A 492 3.49 16.23 8.27
C ILE A 492 4.02 14.83 7.94
N ALA A 493 5.28 14.73 7.51
CA ALA A 493 5.91 13.44 7.17
C ALA A 493 5.88 12.45 8.35
N ILE A 494 6.19 12.90 9.57
CA ILE A 494 6.16 12.01 10.75
C ILE A 494 4.74 11.58 11.13
N VAL A 495 3.73 12.40 10.88
CA VAL A 495 2.32 12.00 11.10
C VAL A 495 1.89 10.98 10.05
N PHE A 496 2.31 11.13 8.79
CA PHE A 496 2.07 10.11 7.75
C PHE A 496 2.75 8.79 8.06
N VAL A 497 3.97 8.83 8.59
CA VAL A 497 4.67 7.66 9.12
C VAL A 497 3.83 7.03 10.25
N LEU A 498 3.37 7.81 11.23
CA LEU A 498 2.58 7.28 12.34
C LEU A 498 1.26 6.62 11.87
N VAL A 499 0.55 7.25 10.94
CA VAL A 499 -0.70 6.70 10.38
C VAL A 499 -0.43 5.34 9.73
N ASN A 500 0.61 5.25 8.89
CA ASN A 500 1.01 4.02 8.21
C ASN A 500 1.41 2.91 9.19
N HIS A 501 2.17 3.25 10.24
CA HIS A 501 2.64 2.25 11.21
C HIS A 501 1.55 1.70 12.13
N LEU A 502 0.47 2.46 12.34
CA LEU A 502 -0.67 1.99 13.13
C LEU A 502 -1.67 1.16 12.31
N GLY A 503 -1.77 1.37 10.99
CA GLY A 503 -2.55 0.52 10.10
C GLY A 503 -4.07 0.44 10.36
N MET A 504 -4.63 1.31 11.21
CA MET A 504 -6.06 1.25 11.54
C MET A 504 -6.93 1.91 10.46
N VAL A 505 -7.99 1.21 10.05
CA VAL A 505 -9.04 1.74 9.14
C VAL A 505 -9.60 3.04 9.73
N SER A 506 -9.37 4.18 9.08
CA SER A 506 -9.72 5.50 9.63
C SER A 506 -9.83 6.59 8.57
N LEU A 507 -10.46 7.72 8.91
CA LEU A 507 -10.44 8.92 8.06
C LEU A 507 -9.04 9.48 7.84
N PHE A 508 -8.08 9.17 8.73
CA PHE A 508 -6.69 9.60 8.56
C PHE A 508 -6.01 8.87 7.40
N GLN A 509 -6.37 7.62 7.12
CA GLN A 509 -5.83 6.92 5.95
C GLN A 509 -6.28 7.60 4.64
N ASN A 510 -7.56 7.98 4.53
CA ASN A 510 -8.11 8.67 3.34
C ASN A 510 -7.39 10.00 3.01
N VAL A 511 -6.89 10.71 4.03
CA VAL A 511 -6.26 12.06 3.88
C VAL A 511 -4.74 11.99 3.97
N SER A 512 -4.15 10.80 4.00
CA SER A 512 -2.70 10.62 4.19
C SER A 512 -1.92 10.66 2.86
N GLN A 513 -1.01 9.71 2.68
CA GLN A 513 0.06 9.73 1.68
C GLN A 513 -0.48 9.80 0.25
N GLU A 514 -1.45 8.94 -0.08
CA GLU A 514 -2.04 8.85 -1.42
C GLU A 514 -2.95 10.02 -1.80
N ALA A 515 -3.44 10.77 -0.82
CA ALA A 515 -4.23 11.98 -1.06
C ALA A 515 -3.37 13.10 -1.68
N ILE A 516 -2.05 13.09 -1.44
CA ILE A 516 -1.12 14.12 -1.92
C ILE A 516 -0.33 13.65 -3.14
N GLY A 517 -0.17 12.34 -3.33
CA GLY A 517 0.47 11.71 -4.49
C GLY A 517 0.99 10.32 -4.16
N ILE A 518 1.63 9.65 -5.12
CA ILE A 518 2.32 8.38 -4.89
C ILE A 518 3.66 8.61 -4.17
N VAL A 519 3.61 9.02 -2.90
CA VAL A 519 4.77 9.32 -2.05
C VAL A 519 4.44 8.97 -0.61
N SER A 520 5.36 8.32 0.11
CA SER A 520 5.16 8.01 1.53
C SER A 520 5.79 9.05 2.46
N GLY A 521 5.47 8.94 3.74
CA GLY A 521 6.15 9.73 4.77
C GLY A 521 7.65 9.46 4.83
N ALA A 522 8.12 8.27 4.43
CA ALA A 522 9.52 7.88 4.50
C ALA A 522 10.41 8.62 3.48
N GLU A 523 10.00 8.74 2.22
CA GLU A 523 10.74 9.47 1.19
C GLU A 523 10.89 10.94 1.59
N LEU A 524 9.79 11.56 2.04
CA LEU A 524 9.82 12.93 2.54
C LEU A 524 10.75 13.07 3.73
N PHE A 525 10.72 12.11 4.67
CA PHE A 525 11.58 12.14 5.85
C PHE A 525 13.08 12.00 5.51
N VAL A 526 13.43 11.08 4.60
CA VAL A 526 14.80 10.86 4.10
C VAL A 526 15.33 12.08 3.37
N LEU A 527 14.55 12.60 2.41
CA LEU A 527 14.91 13.80 1.65
C LEU A 527 15.11 15.02 2.57
N LEU A 528 14.13 15.30 3.44
CA LEU A 528 14.18 16.47 4.33
C LEU A 528 15.30 16.36 5.37
N SER A 529 15.65 15.15 5.81
CA SER A 529 16.78 14.94 6.70
C SER A 529 18.11 15.31 6.03
N GLY A 530 18.28 14.96 4.75
CA GLY A 530 19.38 15.46 3.92
C GLY A 530 19.38 16.99 3.83
N VAL A 531 18.24 17.60 3.49
CA VAL A 531 18.09 19.07 3.38
C VAL A 531 18.49 19.78 4.67
N VAL A 532 18.02 19.30 5.82
CA VAL A 532 18.37 19.87 7.13
C VAL A 532 19.87 19.74 7.39
N LEU A 533 20.48 18.61 7.05
CA LEU A 533 21.91 18.39 7.28
C LEU A 533 22.76 19.34 6.43
N GLY A 534 22.48 19.45 5.13
CA GLY A 534 23.18 20.37 4.23
C GLY A 534 23.01 21.84 4.63
N MET A 535 21.79 22.24 5.00
CA MET A 535 21.47 23.62 5.39
C MET A 535 22.10 24.03 6.73
N VAL A 536 22.07 23.16 7.73
CA VAL A 536 22.53 23.49 9.09
C VAL A 536 24.03 23.42 9.23
N TYR A 537 24.69 22.46 8.56
CA TYR A 537 26.12 22.25 8.74
C TYR A 537 26.99 23.08 7.79
N ARG A 538 26.46 23.62 6.69
CA ARG A 538 27.23 24.56 5.84
C ARG A 538 27.76 25.78 6.63
N PRO A 539 26.93 26.58 7.33
CA PRO A 539 27.44 27.72 8.11
C PRO A 539 28.37 27.30 9.25
N LYS A 540 28.23 26.08 9.78
CA LYS A 540 29.11 25.54 10.82
C LYS A 540 30.47 25.15 10.28
N ILE A 541 30.55 24.56 9.09
CA ILE A 541 31.82 24.28 8.42
C ILE A 541 32.56 25.59 8.15
N GLU A 542 31.84 26.62 7.70
CA GLU A 542 32.41 27.96 7.44
C GLU A 542 32.90 28.65 8.74
N ARG A 543 32.29 28.37 9.90
CA ARG A 543 32.62 29.01 11.19
C ARG A 543 33.62 28.23 12.05
N ASP A 544 33.38 26.93 12.22
CA ASP A 544 34.04 26.05 13.20
C ASP A 544 34.98 25.03 12.52
N GLY A 545 34.95 24.96 11.18
CA GLY A 545 35.75 24.02 10.41
C GLY A 545 35.15 22.61 10.30
N MET A 546 35.78 21.80 9.44
CA MET A 546 35.28 20.47 9.06
C MET A 546 35.40 19.45 10.20
N GLY A 547 36.48 19.51 11.00
CA GLY A 547 36.75 18.55 12.07
C GLY A 547 35.69 18.60 13.19
N GLU A 548 35.36 19.79 13.68
CA GLU A 548 34.32 19.94 14.72
C GLU A 548 32.94 19.51 14.20
N THR A 549 32.62 19.88 12.97
CA THR A 549 31.38 19.46 12.29
C THR A 549 31.28 17.92 12.19
N THR A 550 32.38 17.26 11.83
CA THR A 550 32.46 15.79 11.71
C THR A 550 32.17 15.13 13.06
N SER A 551 32.84 15.56 14.13
CA SER A 551 32.61 15.04 15.50
C SER A 551 31.16 15.24 15.96
N LEU A 552 30.52 16.37 15.62
CA LEU A 552 29.10 16.59 15.95
C LEU A 552 28.16 15.62 15.24
N ILE A 553 28.45 15.30 13.98
CA ILE A 553 27.66 14.37 13.17
C ILE A 553 27.87 12.93 13.67
N GLU A 554 29.11 12.52 13.92
CA GLU A 554 29.44 11.18 14.43
C GLU A 554 28.83 10.92 15.81
N ARG A 555 28.91 11.89 16.73
CA ARG A 555 28.24 11.80 18.04
C ARG A 555 26.72 11.66 17.90
N ARG A 556 26.13 12.24 16.86
CA ARG A 556 24.70 12.10 16.57
C ARG A 556 24.39 10.72 15.99
N ALA A 557 25.21 10.23 15.06
CA ALA A 557 25.08 8.87 14.51
C ALA A 557 25.14 7.82 15.62
N GLY A 558 26.12 7.92 16.53
CA GLY A 558 26.24 7.02 17.68
C GLY A 558 25.02 7.05 18.61
N LYS A 559 24.43 8.23 18.86
CA LYS A 559 23.19 8.33 19.66
C LYS A 559 22.00 7.64 19.01
N ILE A 560 21.86 7.76 17.69
CA ILE A 560 20.78 7.10 16.95
C ILE A 560 21.00 5.59 16.93
N TYR A 561 22.24 5.13 16.73
CA TYR A 561 22.59 3.72 16.76
C TYR A 561 22.28 3.08 18.13
N VAL A 562 22.71 3.71 19.23
CA VAL A 562 22.40 3.23 20.58
C VAL A 562 20.89 3.25 20.86
N ALA A 563 20.17 4.26 20.36
CA ALA A 563 18.72 4.29 20.48
C ALA A 563 18.05 3.14 19.71
N ALA A 564 18.52 2.82 18.51
CA ALA A 564 18.03 1.69 17.71
C ALA A 564 18.27 0.37 18.45
N LEU A 565 19.49 0.12 18.94
CA LEU A 565 19.79 -1.06 19.76
C LEU A 565 18.90 -1.16 21.00
N GLY A 566 18.70 -0.04 21.70
CA GLY A 566 17.83 0.01 22.87
C GLY A 566 16.38 -0.36 22.53
N VAL A 567 15.87 0.09 21.39
CA VAL A 567 14.52 -0.26 20.93
C VAL A 567 14.42 -1.75 20.57
N VAL A 568 15.39 -2.30 19.83
CA VAL A 568 15.44 -3.74 19.49
C VAL A 568 15.40 -4.59 20.77
N LEU A 569 16.25 -4.27 21.75
CA LEU A 569 16.29 -5.00 23.02
C LEU A 569 14.99 -4.86 23.81
N VAL A 570 14.43 -3.65 23.92
CA VAL A 570 13.20 -3.43 24.68
C VAL A 570 12.03 -4.17 24.05
N VAL A 571 11.85 -4.11 22.73
CA VAL A 571 10.75 -4.81 22.05
C VAL A 571 10.92 -6.31 22.12
N GLY A 572 12.13 -6.84 21.88
CA GLY A 572 12.40 -8.26 22.02
C GLY A 572 12.19 -8.78 23.45
N LEU A 573 12.52 -7.99 24.49
CA LEU A 573 12.21 -8.38 25.87
C LEU A 573 10.70 -8.33 26.17
N LEU A 574 9.99 -7.36 25.60
CA LEU A 574 8.53 -7.26 25.75
C LEU A 574 7.80 -8.38 25.02
N SER A 575 8.32 -8.90 23.90
CA SER A 575 7.70 -10.00 23.16
C SER A 575 7.75 -11.34 23.89
N LEU A 576 8.62 -11.47 24.90
CA LEU A 576 8.66 -12.66 25.77
C LEU A 576 7.55 -12.67 26.83
N LEU A 577 6.81 -11.57 26.99
CA LEU A 577 5.73 -11.48 27.98
C LEU A 577 4.44 -12.09 27.39
N PRO A 578 3.92 -13.20 27.92
CA PRO A 578 2.83 -13.95 27.29
C PRO A 578 1.48 -13.22 27.27
N PHE A 579 1.34 -12.15 28.06
CA PHE A 579 0.13 -11.33 28.13
C PHE A 579 0.18 -10.08 27.23
N LEU A 580 1.29 -9.86 26.52
CA LEU A 580 1.44 -8.74 25.58
C LEU A 580 1.47 -9.25 24.14
N ASN A 581 0.54 -8.78 23.33
CA ASN A 581 0.60 -8.94 21.88
C ASN A 581 1.67 -8.00 21.32
N ALA A 582 2.88 -8.51 21.10
CA ALA A 582 3.97 -7.79 20.46
C ALA A 582 4.07 -8.05 18.94
N THR A 583 3.22 -8.94 18.41
CA THR A 583 3.25 -9.42 17.02
C THR A 583 3.37 -8.28 16.00
N PRO A 584 2.59 -7.18 16.06
CA PRO A 584 2.71 -6.11 15.05
C PRO A 584 4.06 -5.41 15.01
N ALA A 585 4.86 -5.50 16.08
CA ALA A 585 6.21 -4.95 16.17
C ALA A 585 7.32 -5.99 15.94
N THR A 586 7.02 -7.28 16.07
CA THR A 586 7.99 -8.37 15.90
C THR A 586 7.84 -9.13 14.60
N THR A 587 6.72 -8.96 13.89
CA THR A 587 6.50 -9.55 12.57
C THR A 587 6.21 -8.48 11.52
N PHE A 588 6.38 -8.86 10.26
CA PHE A 588 5.95 -8.07 9.11
C PHE A 588 5.08 -8.93 8.22
N ILE A 589 3.91 -8.42 7.84
CA ILE A 589 3.03 -9.04 6.86
C ILE A 589 3.31 -8.34 5.54
N ASP A 590 3.76 -9.08 4.53
CA ASP A 590 3.98 -8.51 3.20
C ASP A 590 2.63 -8.31 2.52
N GLU A 591 2.33 -7.08 2.14
CA GLU A 591 1.08 -6.70 1.46
C GLU A 591 1.22 -6.83 -0.07
N GLY A 592 2.21 -7.57 -0.56
CA GLY A 592 2.48 -7.73 -1.99
C GLY A 592 3.26 -6.57 -2.61
N THR A 593 3.72 -5.64 -1.77
CA THR A 593 4.46 -4.43 -2.17
C THR A 593 5.94 -4.50 -1.79
N GLY A 594 6.39 -5.62 -1.22
CA GLY A 594 7.77 -5.87 -0.82
C GLY A 594 8.69 -6.31 -1.98
N ALA A 595 9.95 -6.62 -1.64
CA ALA A 595 10.94 -7.09 -2.61
C ALA A 595 10.51 -8.36 -3.36
N ALA A 596 9.67 -9.18 -2.71
CA ALA A 596 9.14 -10.44 -3.22
C ALA A 596 7.86 -10.31 -4.09
N GLY A 597 7.32 -9.09 -4.26
CA GLY A 597 6.19 -8.83 -5.16
C GLY A 597 4.83 -9.35 -4.66
N ALA A 598 3.81 -9.29 -5.52
CA ALA A 598 2.42 -9.59 -5.15
C ALA A 598 2.19 -11.07 -4.77
N GLU A 599 3.06 -11.99 -5.21
CA GLU A 599 3.03 -13.41 -4.80
C GLU A 599 3.34 -13.60 -3.31
N ALA A 600 4.05 -12.66 -2.69
CA ALA A 600 4.34 -12.70 -1.25
C ALA A 600 3.23 -12.10 -0.39
N THR A 601 2.11 -11.65 -0.97
CA THR A 601 0.99 -11.06 -0.22
C THR A 601 0.50 -12.02 0.87
N GLY A 602 0.35 -11.50 2.08
CA GLY A 602 -0.02 -12.23 3.28
C GLY A 602 1.10 -13.08 3.90
N ARG A 603 2.33 -13.07 3.36
CA ARG A 603 3.45 -13.79 3.98
C ARG A 603 3.90 -13.07 5.25
N VAL A 604 3.92 -13.80 6.36
CA VAL A 604 4.37 -13.29 7.66
C VAL A 604 5.86 -13.60 7.84
N TYR A 605 6.65 -12.57 8.09
CA TYR A 605 8.07 -12.68 8.41
C TYR A 605 8.28 -12.39 9.89
N ASP A 606 8.96 -13.30 10.60
CA ASP A 606 9.44 -13.06 11.96
C ASP A 606 10.73 -12.22 11.92
N LEU A 607 10.64 -11.00 12.44
CA LEU A 607 11.74 -10.03 12.47
C LEU A 607 12.67 -10.21 13.68
N TYR A 608 12.31 -11.12 14.61
CA TYR A 608 13.04 -11.45 15.83
C TYR A 608 13.42 -12.94 15.88
N SER A 609 13.44 -13.61 14.72
CA SER A 609 13.85 -15.01 14.63
C SER A 609 15.21 -15.25 15.32
N GLY A 610 15.25 -16.19 16.26
CA GLY A 610 16.45 -16.51 17.04
C GLY A 610 16.74 -15.58 18.22
N PHE A 611 15.85 -14.65 18.58
CA PHE A 611 16.01 -13.78 19.77
C PHE A 611 15.96 -14.58 21.08
N ASP A 612 15.20 -15.68 21.11
CA ASP A 612 15.11 -16.66 22.20
C ASP A 612 16.46 -17.29 22.55
N ARG A 613 17.37 -17.45 21.57
CA ARG A 613 18.75 -17.94 21.78
C ARG A 613 19.56 -17.10 22.77
N LEU A 614 19.15 -15.87 23.05
CA LEU A 614 19.75 -15.04 24.10
C LEU A 614 19.62 -15.65 25.51
N PHE A 615 18.63 -16.53 25.71
CA PHE A 615 18.32 -17.17 26.99
C PHE A 615 18.68 -18.66 27.03
N GLU A 616 19.12 -19.23 25.91
CA GLU A 616 19.62 -20.60 25.85
C GLU A 616 20.98 -20.72 26.55
N TYR A 617 21.29 -21.91 27.10
CA TYR A 617 22.59 -22.19 27.70
C TYR A 617 23.30 -23.35 26.99
N PRO A 618 24.52 -23.13 26.45
CA PRO A 618 25.24 -21.86 26.38
C PRO A 618 24.63 -20.88 25.36
N VAL A 619 24.71 -19.57 25.65
CA VAL A 619 24.18 -18.53 24.76
C VAL A 619 24.96 -18.54 23.44
N ASP A 620 24.24 -18.59 22.31
CA ASP A 620 24.83 -18.49 20.98
C ASP A 620 25.45 -17.09 20.76
N PRO A 621 26.76 -16.98 20.51
CA PRO A 621 27.40 -15.70 20.23
C PRO A 621 26.83 -14.96 19.00
N SER A 622 26.20 -15.69 18.06
CA SER A 622 25.65 -15.10 16.84
C SER A 622 24.55 -14.08 17.15
N VAL A 623 23.75 -14.30 18.20
CA VAL A 623 22.63 -13.41 18.55
C VAL A 623 23.11 -12.00 18.89
N PHE A 624 24.27 -11.88 19.53
CA PHE A 624 24.89 -10.58 19.83
C PHE A 624 25.34 -9.88 18.55
N VAL A 625 25.89 -10.64 17.59
CA VAL A 625 26.28 -10.11 16.29
C VAL A 625 25.04 -9.64 15.52
N ASP A 626 23.96 -10.40 15.56
CA ASP A 626 22.72 -10.07 14.88
C ASP A 626 22.06 -8.81 15.47
N ILE A 627 22.06 -8.66 16.80
CA ILE A 627 21.61 -7.42 17.47
C ILE A 627 22.52 -6.24 17.12
N LEU A 628 23.84 -6.39 17.21
CA LEU A 628 24.80 -5.32 16.95
C LEU A 628 24.77 -4.85 15.48
N LEU A 629 24.57 -5.78 14.54
CA LEU A 629 24.44 -5.48 13.12
C LEU A 629 23.01 -5.08 12.71
N LEU A 630 22.07 -4.97 13.66
CA LEU A 630 20.66 -4.65 13.40
C LEU A 630 20.04 -5.59 12.35
N ARG A 631 20.31 -6.89 12.46
CA ARG A 631 19.72 -7.96 11.63
C ARG A 631 18.33 -8.38 12.11
N MET A 632 17.97 -7.96 13.33
CA MET A 632 16.66 -8.11 13.92
C MET A 632 16.19 -6.76 14.49
N GLY A 633 14.87 -6.54 14.50
CA GLY A 633 14.30 -5.30 14.98
C GLY A 633 12.87 -5.04 14.50
N PRO A 634 12.19 -4.04 15.08
CA PRO A 634 10.86 -3.67 14.63
C PRO A 634 10.94 -2.95 13.29
N TRP A 635 10.17 -3.41 12.31
CA TRP A 635 10.16 -2.79 10.97
C TRP A 635 9.83 -1.29 11.01
N GLN A 636 9.04 -0.85 11.99
CA GLN A 636 8.66 0.54 12.17
C GLN A 636 9.83 1.49 12.44
N VAL A 637 10.96 0.96 12.91
CA VAL A 637 12.17 1.74 13.22
C VAL A 637 13.38 1.36 12.36
N ASN A 638 13.22 0.44 11.39
CA ASN A 638 14.33 -0.04 10.56
C ASN A 638 15.05 1.08 9.81
N VAL A 639 14.36 2.15 9.41
CA VAL A 639 14.97 3.33 8.77
C VAL A 639 16.11 3.96 9.61
N LEU A 640 16.14 3.75 10.94
CA LEU A 640 17.22 4.27 11.79
C LEU A 640 18.58 3.67 11.41
N GLY A 641 18.63 2.39 11.03
CA GLY A 641 19.86 1.74 10.56
C GLY A 641 20.44 2.43 9.33
N PHE A 642 19.60 2.67 8.32
CA PHE A 642 19.93 3.48 7.14
C PHE A 642 20.47 4.86 7.52
N TYR A 643 19.80 5.57 8.45
CA TYR A 643 20.23 6.89 8.89
C TYR A 643 21.59 6.90 9.58
N VAL A 644 21.90 5.89 10.39
CA VAL A 644 23.22 5.77 11.04
C VAL A 644 24.30 5.74 9.98
N VAL A 645 24.16 4.89 8.96
CA VAL A 645 25.12 4.77 7.86
C VAL A 645 25.22 6.09 7.09
N MET A 646 24.10 6.70 6.72
CA MET A 646 24.10 7.96 5.98
C MET A 646 24.72 9.11 6.78
N LEU A 647 24.52 9.17 8.09
CA LEU A 647 25.18 10.17 8.93
C LEU A 647 26.68 9.94 9.04
N VAL A 648 27.16 8.68 9.07
CA VAL A 648 28.59 8.37 9.05
C VAL A 648 29.25 8.79 7.72
N VAL A 649 28.54 8.65 6.60
CA VAL A 649 29.05 9.06 5.28
C VAL A 649 28.92 10.58 5.05
N SER A 650 27.99 11.24 5.73
CA SER A 650 27.67 12.67 5.54
C SER A 650 28.85 13.64 5.65
N PRO A 651 29.83 13.48 6.58
CA PRO A 651 31.02 14.33 6.61
C PRO A 651 31.82 14.29 5.31
N LEU A 652 31.98 13.12 4.68
CA LEU A 652 32.67 13.01 3.39
C LEU A 652 31.93 13.80 2.29
N ILE A 653 30.60 13.70 2.27
CA ILE A 653 29.76 14.44 1.31
C ILE A 653 29.89 15.94 1.55
N LEU A 654 29.73 16.40 2.80
CA LEU A 654 29.87 17.80 3.17
C LEU A 654 31.26 18.36 2.86
N TRP A 655 32.31 17.57 3.06
CA TRP A 655 33.66 17.93 2.66
C TRP A 655 33.75 18.13 1.14
N ALA A 656 33.22 17.22 0.33
CA ALA A 656 33.18 17.36 -1.13
C ALA A 656 32.37 18.61 -1.56
N LEU A 657 31.24 18.89 -0.89
CA LEU A 657 30.45 20.10 -1.13
C LEU A 657 31.21 21.38 -0.77
N SER A 658 32.00 21.37 0.31
CA SER A 658 32.88 22.50 0.66
C SER A 658 33.94 22.77 -0.42
N ARG A 659 34.33 21.76 -1.18
CA ARG A 659 35.26 21.84 -2.34
C ARG A 659 34.55 22.18 -3.66
N ARG A 660 33.25 22.48 -3.64
CA ARG A 660 32.41 22.72 -4.81
C ARG A 660 32.25 21.50 -5.74
N TRP A 661 32.49 20.29 -5.26
CA TRP A 661 32.33 19.04 -6.03
C TRP A 661 30.90 18.50 -6.03
N TRP A 662 29.91 19.39 -5.95
CA TRP A 662 28.50 19.00 -5.86
C TRP A 662 28.01 18.21 -7.08
N ILE A 663 28.54 18.49 -8.28
CA ILE A 663 28.24 17.72 -9.49
C ILE A 663 28.75 16.29 -9.35
N VAL A 664 30.01 16.12 -8.91
CA VAL A 664 30.61 14.80 -8.70
C VAL A 664 29.79 14.01 -7.67
N VAL A 665 29.41 14.64 -6.56
CA VAL A 665 28.55 14.03 -5.53
C VAL A 665 27.23 13.54 -6.12
N LEU A 666 26.52 14.37 -6.90
CA LEU A 666 25.26 13.98 -7.50
C LEU A 666 25.44 12.89 -8.56
N VAL A 667 26.39 13.05 -9.49
CA VAL A 667 26.65 12.06 -10.55
C VAL A 667 27.01 10.71 -9.95
N THR A 668 27.90 10.67 -8.95
CA THR A 668 28.24 9.42 -8.25
C THR A 668 27.03 8.83 -7.54
N SER A 669 26.26 9.65 -6.82
CA SER A 669 25.08 9.17 -6.08
C SER A 669 24.03 8.59 -7.02
N TRP A 670 23.71 9.27 -8.12
CA TRP A 670 22.74 8.78 -9.10
C TRP A 670 23.27 7.61 -9.94
N ALA A 671 24.56 7.55 -10.23
CA ALA A 671 25.17 6.36 -10.85
C ALA A 671 25.05 5.12 -9.95
N VAL A 672 25.27 5.27 -8.64
CA VAL A 672 25.06 4.17 -7.67
C VAL A 672 23.60 3.73 -7.65
N TYR A 673 22.65 4.67 -7.64
CA TYR A 673 21.21 4.35 -7.74
C TYR A 673 20.88 3.62 -9.04
N SER A 674 21.36 4.11 -10.18
CA SER A 674 21.12 3.47 -11.48
C SER A 674 21.74 2.09 -11.58
N ILE A 675 22.91 1.84 -10.99
CA ILE A 675 23.49 0.50 -10.93
C ILE A 675 22.62 -0.40 -10.04
N GLN A 676 22.18 0.11 -8.89
CA GLN A 676 21.34 -0.62 -7.96
C GLN A 676 19.98 -1.00 -8.53
N SER A 677 19.36 -0.15 -9.37
CA SER A 677 18.05 -0.43 -9.98
C SER A 677 18.06 -1.64 -10.93
N PHE A 678 19.24 -2.07 -11.38
CA PHE A 678 19.38 -3.30 -12.18
C PHE A 678 19.93 -4.46 -11.34
N LEU A 679 20.93 -4.21 -10.49
CA LEU A 679 21.68 -5.28 -9.82
C LEU A 679 21.09 -5.71 -8.47
N HIS A 680 20.25 -4.89 -7.82
CA HIS A 680 19.59 -5.21 -6.56
C HIS A 680 20.55 -5.73 -5.47
N LEU A 681 21.73 -5.13 -5.36
CA LEU A 681 22.79 -5.58 -4.46
C LEU A 681 22.44 -5.28 -3.00
N ARG A 682 22.71 -6.25 -2.11
CA ARG A 682 22.61 -6.06 -0.66
C ARG A 682 24.00 -5.82 -0.08
N LEU A 683 24.28 -4.62 0.41
CA LEU A 683 25.61 -4.24 0.90
C LEU A 683 25.85 -4.69 2.34
N LEU A 684 24.84 -4.51 3.20
CA LEU A 684 24.91 -4.87 4.61
C LEU A 684 23.94 -6.01 4.94
N PRO A 685 24.28 -6.88 5.90
CA PRO A 685 23.36 -7.93 6.32
C PRO A 685 22.22 -7.40 7.20
N SER A 686 22.23 -6.11 7.55
CA SER A 686 21.22 -5.46 8.38
C SER A 686 19.81 -5.55 7.78
N GLN A 687 18.81 -5.63 8.64
CA GLN A 687 17.40 -5.79 8.24
C GLN A 687 16.83 -4.56 7.52
N PHE A 688 17.39 -3.37 7.77
CA PHE A 688 16.90 -2.16 7.09
C PHE A 688 17.10 -2.20 5.57
N GLU A 689 18.04 -3.00 5.06
CA GLU A 689 18.28 -3.14 3.62
C GLU A 689 17.09 -3.78 2.89
N ASP A 690 16.22 -4.50 3.61
CA ASP A 690 15.00 -5.11 3.04
C ASP A 690 13.92 -4.07 2.69
N SER A 691 13.88 -2.95 3.41
CA SER A 691 12.87 -1.88 3.19
C SER A 691 13.48 -0.59 2.64
N PHE A 692 14.75 -0.35 2.97
CA PHE A 692 15.51 0.84 2.61
C PHE A 692 16.90 0.46 2.06
N PRO A 693 16.97 -0.24 0.89
CA PRO A 693 18.25 -0.58 0.27
C PRO A 693 19.17 0.64 0.20
N LEU A 694 20.35 0.52 0.79
CA LEU A 694 21.22 1.66 1.07
C LEU A 694 21.61 2.39 -0.22
N LEU A 695 21.98 1.62 -1.24
CA LEU A 695 22.45 2.13 -2.53
C LEU A 695 21.35 2.85 -3.33
N THR A 696 20.09 2.48 -3.08
CA THR A 696 18.91 3.14 -3.66
C THR A 696 18.60 4.43 -2.89
N TRP A 697 18.32 4.32 -1.59
CA TRP A 697 17.78 5.42 -0.79
C TRP A 697 18.78 6.54 -0.51
N GLN A 698 20.09 6.25 -0.63
CA GLN A 698 21.11 7.30 -0.55
C GLN A 698 20.91 8.37 -1.62
N ALA A 699 20.39 8.05 -2.82
CA ALA A 699 20.20 9.06 -3.87
C ALA A 699 19.25 10.18 -3.45
N LEU A 700 18.16 9.82 -2.76
CA LEU A 700 17.21 10.79 -2.24
C LEU A 700 17.82 11.62 -1.11
N PHE A 701 18.54 10.98 -0.18
CA PHE A 701 19.20 11.67 0.93
C PHE A 701 20.29 12.64 0.46
N VAL A 702 21.16 12.19 -0.45
CA VAL A 702 22.26 13.00 -1.02
C VAL A 702 21.70 14.16 -1.82
N THR A 703 20.68 13.93 -2.67
CA THR A 703 19.99 15.00 -3.39
C THR A 703 19.43 16.05 -2.42
N GLY A 704 18.80 15.60 -1.33
CA GLY A 704 18.37 16.47 -0.24
C GLY A 704 19.52 17.27 0.38
N MET A 705 20.65 16.63 0.66
CA MET A 705 21.82 17.31 1.24
C MET A 705 22.40 18.39 0.34
N VAL A 706 22.56 18.10 -0.96
CA VAL A 706 23.02 19.09 -1.94
C VAL A 706 22.02 20.26 -2.05
N ALA A 707 20.71 19.96 -2.10
CA ALA A 707 19.66 20.97 -2.13
C ALA A 707 19.67 21.84 -0.87
N GLY A 708 19.88 21.25 0.31
CA GLY A 708 20.01 21.97 1.59
C GLY A 708 21.24 22.87 1.62
N TYR A 709 22.39 22.37 1.14
CA TYR A 709 23.65 23.12 1.08
C TYR A 709 23.55 24.34 0.15
N HIS A 710 22.85 24.19 -0.98
CA HIS A 710 22.64 25.24 -1.99
C HIS A 710 21.26 25.93 -1.92
N ARG A 711 20.54 25.77 -0.81
CA ARG A 711 19.13 26.21 -0.67
C ARG A 711 18.92 27.66 -1.11
N THR A 712 19.77 28.59 -0.67
CA THR A 712 19.62 30.02 -1.01
C THR A 712 19.71 30.24 -2.52
N ALA A 713 20.72 29.68 -3.18
CA ALA A 713 20.89 29.77 -4.63
C ALA A 713 19.71 29.14 -5.40
N ILE A 714 19.19 28.00 -4.91
CA ILE A 714 18.02 27.34 -5.52
C ILE A 714 16.78 28.23 -5.40
N VAL A 715 16.50 28.76 -4.21
CA VAL A 715 15.36 29.66 -3.98
C VAL A 715 15.48 30.92 -4.84
N ASP A 716 16.67 31.52 -4.90
CA ASP A 716 16.93 32.71 -5.72
C ASP A 716 16.71 32.41 -7.21
N TRP A 717 17.16 31.25 -7.70
CA TRP A 717 16.93 30.82 -9.08
C TRP A 717 15.45 30.65 -9.41
N PHE A 718 14.64 30.10 -8.49
CA PHE A 718 13.19 29.98 -8.66
C PHE A 718 12.48 31.35 -8.77
N THR A 719 13.11 32.45 -8.37
CA THR A 719 12.55 33.80 -8.58
C THR A 719 12.71 34.33 -10.01
N THR A 720 13.61 33.73 -10.81
CA THR A 720 13.88 34.09 -12.21
C THR A 720 12.74 33.66 -13.15
N ARG A 721 12.72 34.17 -14.39
CA ARG A 721 11.69 33.79 -15.39
C ARG A 721 11.66 32.28 -15.67
N TRP A 722 12.84 31.68 -15.81
CA TRP A 722 12.99 30.25 -16.10
C TRP A 722 12.71 29.41 -14.86
N GLY A 723 13.14 29.88 -13.69
CA GLY A 723 12.81 29.24 -12.42
C GLY A 723 11.30 29.21 -12.15
N ARG A 724 10.58 30.30 -12.43
CA ARG A 724 9.10 30.32 -12.30
C ARG A 724 8.42 29.38 -13.28
N ALA A 725 8.90 29.30 -14.52
CA ALA A 725 8.38 28.34 -15.49
C ALA A 725 8.61 26.89 -15.02
N ALA A 726 9.81 26.57 -14.55
CA ALA A 726 10.12 25.26 -13.96
C ALA A 726 9.25 24.96 -12.74
N LEU A 727 9.03 25.94 -11.84
CA LEU A 727 8.13 25.77 -10.69
C LEU A 727 6.69 25.49 -11.12
N ALA A 728 6.20 26.17 -12.15
CA ALA A 728 4.86 25.91 -12.70
C ALA A 728 4.74 24.47 -13.22
N ILE A 729 5.76 24.00 -13.96
CA ILE A 729 5.83 22.61 -14.43
C ILE A 729 5.84 21.65 -13.25
N CYS A 730 6.66 21.90 -12.21
CA CYS A 730 6.70 21.04 -11.03
C CYS A 730 5.33 20.93 -10.34
N VAL A 731 4.63 22.06 -10.17
CA VAL A 731 3.31 22.10 -9.55
C VAL A 731 2.28 21.35 -10.40
N LEU A 732 2.26 21.58 -11.72
CA LEU A 732 1.34 20.88 -12.63
C LEU A 732 1.61 19.38 -12.68
N ALA A 733 2.88 18.96 -12.71
CA ALA A 733 3.27 17.56 -12.67
C ALA A 733 2.90 16.91 -11.33
N THR A 734 3.10 17.61 -10.20
CA THR A 734 2.65 17.14 -8.88
C THR A 734 1.15 16.91 -8.86
N VAL A 735 0.37 17.87 -9.37
CA VAL A 735 -1.10 17.76 -9.43
C VAL A 735 -1.55 16.65 -10.38
N GLY A 736 -0.85 16.44 -11.50
CA GLY A 736 -1.12 15.31 -12.39
C GLY A 736 -0.89 13.96 -11.73
N LEU A 737 0.23 13.80 -11.01
CA LEU A 737 0.52 12.57 -10.25
C LEU A 737 -0.40 12.38 -9.04
N MET A 738 -0.87 13.47 -8.43
CA MET A 738 -1.91 13.44 -7.38
C MET A 738 -3.26 12.99 -7.95
N VAL A 739 -3.69 13.54 -9.10
CA VAL A 739 -4.93 13.08 -9.76
C VAL A 739 -4.78 11.61 -10.19
N PHE A 740 -3.60 11.20 -10.66
CA PHE A 740 -3.32 9.80 -10.95
C PHE A 740 -3.40 8.93 -9.69
N SER A 741 -2.81 9.33 -8.55
CA SER A 741 -2.91 8.56 -7.29
C SER A 741 -4.34 8.43 -6.76
N TRP A 742 -5.21 9.38 -7.07
CA TRP A 742 -6.64 9.29 -6.74
C TRP A 742 -7.38 8.25 -7.58
N ASN A 743 -6.77 7.65 -8.61
CA ASN A 743 -7.30 6.50 -9.33
C ASN A 743 -6.85 5.16 -8.75
N ASN A 744 -6.26 5.15 -7.54
CA ASN A 744 -5.97 3.91 -6.84
C ASN A 744 -7.28 3.12 -6.63
N PRO A 745 -7.37 1.85 -7.08
CA PRO A 745 -8.55 1.01 -6.84
C PRO A 745 -8.75 0.67 -5.36
N TYR A 746 -7.70 0.76 -4.53
CA TYR A 746 -7.80 0.50 -3.10
C TYR A 746 -8.54 1.63 -2.37
N LEU A 747 -9.63 1.25 -1.68
CA LEU A 747 -10.46 2.15 -0.87
C LEU A 747 -10.21 1.88 0.61
N SER A 748 -9.66 2.85 1.32
CA SER A 748 -9.23 2.64 2.71
C SER A 748 -10.36 2.67 3.73
N SER A 749 -11.55 3.16 3.38
CA SER A 749 -12.72 3.17 4.25
C SER A 749 -14.02 3.45 3.50
N THR A 750 -15.13 3.39 4.22
CA THR A 750 -16.46 3.63 3.65
C THR A 750 -16.75 5.07 3.22
N LEU A 751 -15.96 6.00 3.73
CA LEU A 751 -16.02 7.42 3.38
C LEU A 751 -14.87 7.82 2.44
N ASP A 752 -14.11 6.85 1.92
CA ASP A 752 -13.09 7.13 0.91
C ASP A 752 -13.78 7.47 -0.42
N VAL A 753 -13.23 8.46 -1.14
CA VAL A 753 -13.77 8.88 -2.44
C VAL A 753 -12.60 8.98 -3.41
N ARG A 754 -12.66 8.18 -4.48
CA ARG A 754 -11.60 8.06 -5.49
C ARG A 754 -12.12 8.39 -6.89
N LEU A 755 -11.20 8.63 -7.81
CA LEU A 755 -11.51 8.81 -9.22
C LEU A 755 -11.46 7.45 -9.92
N GLY A 756 -12.40 7.20 -10.85
CA GLY A 756 -12.42 6.02 -11.70
C GLY A 756 -12.21 6.39 -13.17
N VAL A 757 -11.28 7.32 -13.46
CA VAL A 757 -10.98 7.75 -14.83
C VAL A 757 -9.88 6.91 -15.49
N VAL A 758 -9.06 6.22 -14.68
CA VAL A 758 -8.09 5.22 -15.11
C VAL A 758 -8.60 3.85 -14.67
N ALA A 759 -8.56 2.86 -15.57
CA ALA A 759 -8.95 1.49 -15.24
C ALA A 759 -8.02 0.91 -14.14
N PRO A 760 -8.54 0.11 -13.18
CA PRO A 760 -7.76 -0.47 -12.09
C PRO A 760 -6.48 -1.18 -12.54
N ASN A 761 -6.55 -2.05 -13.56
CA ASN A 761 -5.38 -2.80 -14.04
C ASN A 761 -4.33 -1.87 -14.66
N THR A 762 -4.75 -0.82 -15.38
CA THR A 762 -3.86 0.20 -15.91
C THR A 762 -3.17 0.97 -14.79
N PHE A 763 -3.89 1.32 -13.73
CA PHE A 763 -3.31 1.96 -12.55
C PHE A 763 -2.27 1.04 -11.90
N SER A 764 -2.62 -0.21 -11.61
CA SER A 764 -1.74 -1.18 -10.96
C SER A 764 -0.50 -1.49 -11.80
N GLY A 765 -0.63 -1.63 -13.12
CA GLY A 765 0.49 -1.85 -14.04
C GLY A 765 1.46 -0.66 -14.09
N VAL A 766 0.93 0.58 -14.17
CA VAL A 766 1.77 1.79 -14.12
C VAL A 766 2.42 1.95 -12.75
N TYR A 767 1.68 1.67 -11.67
CA TYR A 767 2.19 1.71 -10.30
C TYR A 767 3.36 0.74 -10.11
N GLY A 768 3.18 -0.53 -10.49
CA GLY A 768 4.20 -1.57 -10.33
C GLY A 768 5.46 -1.37 -11.18
N ALA A 769 5.34 -0.66 -12.32
CA ALA A 769 6.47 -0.41 -13.22
C ALA A 769 7.29 0.85 -12.88
N TRP A 770 6.67 1.86 -12.24
CA TRP A 770 7.29 3.18 -12.07
C TRP A 770 7.26 3.72 -10.65
N PHE A 771 6.50 3.09 -9.75
CA PHE A 771 6.19 3.64 -8.44
C PHE A 771 6.37 2.65 -7.27
N GLU A 772 7.11 1.55 -7.44
CA GLU A 772 7.42 0.66 -6.32
C GLU A 772 8.28 1.39 -5.27
N ARG A 773 7.97 1.15 -3.98
CA ARG A 773 8.52 1.90 -2.84
C ARG A 773 9.94 1.49 -2.51
N THR A 774 10.15 0.20 -2.33
CA THR A 774 11.33 -0.41 -1.73
C THR A 774 12.57 -0.04 -2.53
N TYR A 775 12.48 -0.17 -3.85
CA TYR A 775 13.54 0.18 -4.78
C TYR A 775 13.46 1.60 -5.32
N LEU A 776 12.52 2.41 -4.80
CA LEU A 776 12.29 3.79 -5.21
C LEU A 776 12.35 3.92 -6.73
N ASP A 777 11.38 3.35 -7.42
CA ASP A 777 11.35 3.40 -8.88
C ASP A 777 11.41 4.86 -9.38
N PRO A 778 11.90 5.11 -10.60
CA PRO A 778 12.19 6.45 -11.08
C PRO A 778 11.01 7.43 -10.98
N GLY A 779 9.79 6.94 -11.22
CA GLY A 779 8.56 7.73 -11.09
C GLY A 779 8.30 8.16 -9.64
N ARG A 780 8.55 7.27 -8.67
CA ARG A 780 8.44 7.54 -7.24
C ARG A 780 9.44 8.58 -6.75
N VAL A 781 10.71 8.47 -7.17
CA VAL A 781 11.74 9.46 -6.81
C VAL A 781 11.38 10.83 -7.37
N LEU A 782 10.98 10.90 -8.64
CA LEU A 782 10.54 12.12 -9.26
C LEU A 782 9.35 12.74 -8.51
N ASN A 783 8.34 11.93 -8.16
CA ASN A 783 7.18 12.40 -7.44
C ASN A 783 7.55 12.97 -6.06
N ALA A 784 8.41 12.30 -5.29
CA ALA A 784 8.86 12.79 -3.99
C ALA A 784 9.56 14.16 -4.07
N LEU A 785 10.39 14.38 -5.11
CA LEU A 785 11.04 15.65 -5.37
C LEU A 785 10.02 16.74 -5.76
N LEU A 786 9.09 16.41 -6.67
CA LEU A 786 8.03 17.31 -7.13
C LEU A 786 7.13 17.76 -5.99
N VAL A 787 6.61 16.83 -5.19
CA VAL A 787 5.78 17.11 -4.02
C VAL A 787 6.51 18.00 -3.04
N THR A 788 7.79 17.73 -2.75
CA THR A 788 8.58 18.55 -1.83
C THR A 788 8.74 19.98 -2.31
N VAL A 789 9.08 20.18 -3.59
CA VAL A 789 9.20 21.53 -4.19
C VAL A 789 7.86 22.25 -4.16
N THR A 790 6.78 21.57 -4.54
CA THR A 790 5.42 22.14 -4.61
C THR A 790 4.91 22.55 -3.23
N ILE A 791 5.01 21.69 -2.22
CA ILE A 791 4.56 22.02 -0.85
C ILE A 791 5.45 23.12 -0.25
N TYR A 792 6.77 23.08 -0.48
CA TYR A 792 7.65 24.14 0.00
C TYR A 792 7.31 25.51 -0.63
N ALA A 793 6.99 25.53 -1.93
CA ALA A 793 6.52 26.74 -2.61
C ALA A 793 5.16 27.21 -2.05
N LEU A 794 4.22 26.30 -1.82
CA LEU A 794 2.92 26.59 -1.19
C LEU A 794 3.11 27.24 0.18
N PHE A 795 3.96 26.66 1.05
CA PHE A 795 4.27 27.20 2.36
C PHE A 795 5.01 28.54 2.31
N SER A 796 5.69 28.83 1.21
CA SER A 796 6.36 30.13 1.01
C SER A 796 5.35 31.25 0.74
N VAL A 797 4.27 30.95 0.01
CA VAL A 797 3.26 31.93 -0.42
C VAL A 797 2.12 32.05 0.59
N LEU A 798 1.67 30.94 1.17
CA LEU A 798 0.51 30.85 2.08
C LEU A 798 0.92 30.57 3.54
N TRP A 799 2.11 31.00 3.95
CA TRP A 799 2.65 30.70 5.29
C TRP A 799 1.71 31.06 6.43
N LYS A 800 1.25 32.32 6.52
CA LYS A 800 0.50 32.81 7.68
C LYS A 800 -0.81 32.06 7.95
N PRO A 801 -1.68 31.82 6.95
CA PRO A 801 -2.89 31.03 7.19
C PRO A 801 -2.56 29.58 7.56
N ILE A 802 -1.60 28.95 6.88
CA ILE A 802 -1.21 27.55 7.15
C ILE A 802 -0.62 27.41 8.56
N ASN A 803 0.34 28.27 8.92
CA ASN A 803 0.96 28.28 10.23
C ASN A 803 -0.06 28.54 11.36
N ARG A 804 -1.06 29.41 11.12
CA ARG A 804 -2.14 29.64 12.08
C ARG A 804 -3.04 28.42 12.24
N ALA A 805 -3.39 27.76 11.13
CA ALA A 805 -4.30 26.62 11.15
C ALA A 805 -3.67 25.38 11.79
N VAL A 806 -2.45 25.01 11.36
CA VAL A 806 -1.86 23.70 11.69
C VAL A 806 -0.44 23.79 12.28
N GLY A 807 0.19 24.96 12.26
CA GLY A 807 1.57 25.13 12.74
C GLY A 807 1.75 24.87 14.23
N TRP A 808 0.73 25.13 15.05
CA TRP A 808 0.75 24.85 16.49
C TRP A 808 0.91 23.35 16.80
N PHE A 809 0.51 22.47 15.87
CA PHE A 809 0.55 21.02 15.98
C PHE A 809 1.78 20.43 15.28
N PHE A 810 1.93 20.64 13.96
CA PHE A 810 2.98 19.97 13.18
C PHE A 810 4.39 20.51 13.44
N ILE A 811 4.56 21.83 13.70
CA ILE A 811 5.91 22.38 13.93
C ILE A 811 6.55 21.72 15.16
N PRO A 812 5.94 21.69 16.36
CA PRO A 812 6.54 21.01 17.52
C PRO A 812 6.96 19.56 17.25
N LEU A 813 6.10 18.78 16.56
CA LEU A 813 6.40 17.39 16.20
C LEU A 813 7.60 17.32 15.25
N GLY A 814 7.63 18.16 14.21
CA GLY A 814 8.74 18.25 13.26
C GLY A 814 10.05 18.76 13.83
N GLN A 815 10.01 19.49 14.96
CA GLN A 815 11.22 19.91 15.69
C GLN A 815 11.82 18.79 16.54
N THR A 816 11.06 17.73 16.83
CA THR A 816 11.41 16.62 17.73
C THR A 816 11.10 15.26 17.10
N THR A 817 11.36 15.12 15.80
CA THR A 817 10.91 13.95 15.03
C THR A 817 11.45 12.64 15.56
N LEU A 818 12.69 12.58 16.05
CA LEU A 818 13.25 11.32 16.54
C LEU A 818 12.50 10.83 17.78
N TYR A 819 12.12 11.75 18.67
CA TYR A 819 11.29 11.43 19.82
C TYR A 819 9.92 10.89 19.40
N VAL A 820 9.24 11.59 18.49
CA VAL A 820 7.91 11.18 17.99
C VAL A 820 8.00 9.81 17.31
N PHE A 821 9.04 9.59 16.52
CA PHE A 821 9.32 8.35 15.81
C PHE A 821 9.53 7.16 16.76
N ILE A 822 10.25 7.35 17.88
CA ILE A 822 10.43 6.29 18.88
C ILE A 822 9.13 6.06 19.66
N MET A 823 8.45 7.14 20.08
CA MET A 823 7.22 7.02 20.87
C MET A 823 6.06 6.39 20.08
N GLN A 824 6.01 6.54 18.76
CA GLN A 824 4.94 5.94 17.96
C GLN A 824 4.93 4.40 18.09
N LEU A 825 6.09 3.77 18.24
CA LEU A 825 6.20 2.32 18.41
C LEU A 825 5.54 1.84 19.72
N VAL A 826 5.64 2.65 20.77
CA VAL A 826 4.92 2.39 22.02
C VAL A 826 3.41 2.43 21.79
N PHE A 827 2.92 3.37 20.98
CA PHE A 827 1.50 3.43 20.61
C PHE A 827 1.08 2.25 19.73
N VAL A 828 1.93 1.77 18.82
CA VAL A 828 1.68 0.54 18.04
C VAL A 828 1.44 -0.64 18.99
N LEU A 829 2.31 -0.83 19.98
CA LEU A 829 2.15 -1.89 20.98
C LEU A 829 0.89 -1.70 21.84
N ILE A 830 0.56 -0.47 22.23
CA ILE A 830 -0.67 -0.20 23.00
C ILE A 830 -1.91 -0.55 22.18
N VAL A 831 -1.98 -0.10 20.92
CA VAL A 831 -3.11 -0.35 20.02
C VAL A 831 -3.27 -1.86 19.77
N ALA A 832 -2.18 -2.57 19.53
CA ALA A 832 -2.16 -4.03 19.34
C ALA A 832 -2.77 -4.84 20.49
N ASN A 833 -2.88 -4.24 21.67
CA ASN A 833 -3.40 -4.86 22.90
C ASN A 833 -4.79 -4.36 23.29
N ILE A 834 -5.46 -3.55 22.46
CA ILE A 834 -6.82 -3.08 22.68
C ILE A 834 -7.74 -3.72 21.63
N PRO A 835 -8.50 -4.79 21.97
CA PRO A 835 -9.33 -5.54 21.01
C PRO A 835 -10.28 -4.65 20.19
N LEU A 836 -10.91 -3.67 20.82
CA LEU A 836 -11.86 -2.73 20.19
C LEU A 836 -11.28 -2.00 18.96
N LEU A 837 -9.96 -1.78 18.90
CA LEU A 837 -9.31 -1.08 17.80
C LEU A 837 -9.01 -1.98 16.59
N HIS A 838 -9.20 -3.30 16.72
CA HIS A 838 -9.00 -4.27 15.65
C HIS A 838 -10.29 -4.59 14.89
N GLU A 839 -11.45 -4.16 15.40
CA GLU A 839 -12.78 -4.42 14.81
C GLU A 839 -13.03 -3.63 13.51
N GLY A 840 -12.10 -2.75 13.12
CA GLY A 840 -12.18 -2.01 11.85
C GLY A 840 -13.21 -0.85 11.85
N ASP A 841 -13.79 -0.50 12.99
CA ASP A 841 -14.77 0.59 13.08
C ASP A 841 -14.12 1.95 12.76
N LEU A 842 -14.60 2.56 11.67
CA LEU A 842 -14.10 3.82 11.13
C LEU A 842 -14.11 4.97 12.16
N LEU A 843 -15.18 5.09 12.95
CA LEU A 843 -15.35 6.19 13.90
C LEU A 843 -14.46 5.96 15.13
N VAL A 844 -14.48 4.76 15.68
CA VAL A 844 -13.67 4.39 16.85
C VAL A 844 -12.19 4.57 16.54
N ASN A 845 -11.73 4.05 15.41
CA ASN A 845 -10.34 4.18 14.98
C ASN A 845 -9.95 5.63 14.67
N THR A 846 -10.85 6.41 14.07
CA THR A 846 -10.62 7.85 13.86
C THR A 846 -10.48 8.60 15.19
N ILE A 847 -11.33 8.30 16.18
CA ILE A 847 -11.22 8.87 17.54
C ILE A 847 -9.90 8.45 18.18
N ALA A 848 -9.51 7.18 18.05
CA ALA A 848 -8.24 6.67 18.56
C ALA A 848 -7.04 7.44 17.98
N TYR A 849 -7.01 7.69 16.67
CA TYR A 849 -5.98 8.54 16.05
C TYR A 849 -5.96 9.95 16.61
N ILE A 850 -7.12 10.60 16.80
CA ILE A 850 -7.19 11.95 17.40
C ILE A 850 -6.57 11.93 18.80
N VAL A 851 -6.89 10.92 19.61
CA VAL A 851 -6.34 10.76 20.96
C VAL A 851 -4.83 10.54 20.92
N ILE A 852 -4.34 9.61 20.08
CA ILE A 852 -2.91 9.29 19.96
C ILE A 852 -2.13 10.52 19.50
N LEU A 853 -2.58 11.22 18.46
CA LEU A 853 -1.96 12.44 17.95
C LEU A 853 -1.97 13.56 19.00
N GLY A 854 -3.08 13.71 19.74
CA GLY A 854 -3.20 14.65 20.84
C GLY A 854 -2.22 14.34 21.98
N LEU A 855 -2.12 13.07 22.40
CA LEU A 855 -1.18 12.61 23.41
C LEU A 855 0.26 12.85 22.97
N MET A 856 0.60 12.51 21.74
CA MET A 856 1.93 12.74 21.17
C MET A 856 2.31 14.23 21.21
N TRP A 857 1.38 15.10 20.82
CA TRP A 857 1.57 16.55 20.90
C TRP A 857 1.74 17.05 22.34
N VAL A 858 0.93 16.57 23.29
CA VAL A 858 1.05 16.89 24.71
C VAL A 858 2.40 16.44 25.26
N MET A 859 2.83 15.22 24.95
CA MET A 859 4.12 14.66 25.37
C MET A 859 5.29 15.51 24.88
N VAL A 860 5.27 15.94 23.62
CA VAL A 860 6.27 16.85 23.06
C VAL A 860 6.24 18.22 23.76
N LYS A 861 5.05 18.80 23.97
CA LYS A 861 4.90 20.10 24.66
C LYS A 861 5.37 20.05 26.12
N LYS A 862 5.08 18.96 26.81
CA LYS A 862 5.47 18.74 28.22
C LYS A 862 6.87 18.15 28.37
N ARG A 863 7.57 17.88 27.27
CA ARG A 863 8.93 17.30 27.24
C ARG A 863 9.00 15.96 28.00
N PHE A 864 7.95 15.17 27.89
CA PHE A 864 7.84 13.87 28.56
C PHE A 864 8.98 12.95 28.10
N LEU A 865 9.73 12.35 29.02
CA LEU A 865 10.87 11.47 28.73
C LEU A 865 12.01 12.06 27.86
N PHE A 866 12.10 13.38 27.67
CA PHE A 866 13.17 14.02 26.88
C PHE A 866 14.59 13.88 27.50
N ARG A 867 14.68 13.32 28.71
CA ARG A 867 15.95 12.97 29.37
C ARG A 867 16.49 11.61 28.93
N ILE A 868 15.60 10.71 28.50
CA ILE A 868 15.91 9.32 28.17
C ILE A 868 15.92 9.15 26.65
N ILE A 869 14.91 9.69 25.97
CA ILE A 869 14.72 9.54 24.54
C ILE A 869 15.33 10.75 23.80
N PRO A 870 16.19 10.53 22.79
CA PRO A 870 16.80 11.59 22.00
C PRO A 870 15.77 12.34 21.12
N ARG A 871 16.09 13.58 20.71
CA ARG A 871 15.21 14.49 19.95
C ARG A 871 15.58 14.63 18.49
#